data_AF-A0A8H5JM55-F1
#
_entry.id   AF-A0A8H5JM55-F1
#
_cell.length_a   1.000
_cell.length_b   1.000
_cell.length_c   1.000
_cell.angle_alpha   90.00
_cell.angle_beta   90.00
_cell.angle_gamma   90.00
#
_symmetry.space_group_name_H-M   'P 1'
#
loop_
_entity.id
_entity.type
_entity.pdbx_description
1 polymer ?
#
loop_
_entity_poly.entity_id
_entity_poly.type
_entity_poly.pdbx_seq_one_letter_code
_entity_poly.pdbx_strand_id
1 'polypeptide(L)'
;MAPSFLTVHFDDQNPNSEKGKEAGARRSLAGLDYSPLPRITPRSLLLATFVSMGGLLFGYDTGQISGFLEMPDFLDRFAQTNSKGDKAFSTVRSGLIVALLSIGTLMGALIAAPVADRIGRKYSISGWTWMIAIGFIIQISSDRDWVQIMMGRWVAGLGVGALSLLVPMFQGETAPPWIRGAMVCCYQLFITMGIFLAACFNYGTVTHHPKSSACWRIVIGVGWVFTLILGIGILFLPDTPRFDYRNGRIDRARDTLCKVYGATPNHWAIHTQMEEIESKLRAESHVKQNPVQEFVGMFKAPRMAYRIFIGMSLQMFQQLTGANYFFYYGTTIFQSVSINSYKTQIILNTINFLVTFIGLYIVEHYGRRKSLIAGSTWMFICFLIFASVGHFSLDRDDPTKTQGAGIAMIVFACLFILGFATTWGPMIWTIMAEIFPSRYRAKGMALSTASNWLWNFLLAFFTPFITKDIDFRYGYVFAGCNVLGGLLVYFFVIEGQGRTLEEIDTMYLEKVNPIKSAKWVPPPPEEMSRIRKQAGTDLETAVPAASSDDETLARPSGVTDGGLGHHKEEHAGTTHRDYAFDCIINTDSKTLSIIPYCHQTSTSPLATNIINDLYPELDQHVSEVKLRKAVRRLQLESHHPRRNPSSMQRQAASINDQGRKGGPQEKRP
;
A
#
# COMPACT_ATOMS: atom_id res chain seq x y z
N MET A 1 37.67 4.56 -21.15
CA MET A 1 36.29 5.03 -21.42
C MET A 1 35.33 4.00 -20.85
N ALA A 2 34.52 4.36 -19.84
CA ALA A 2 33.37 3.54 -19.49
C ALA A 2 32.30 3.70 -20.60
N PRO A 3 31.51 2.65 -20.91
CA PRO A 3 30.36 2.81 -21.81
C PRO A 3 29.45 3.95 -21.33
N SER A 4 29.04 4.86 -22.22
CA SER A 4 28.20 6.02 -21.85
C SER A 4 26.83 5.64 -21.27
N PHE A 5 26.45 4.36 -21.35
CA PHE A 5 25.29 3.80 -20.67
C PHE A 5 25.48 3.69 -19.14
N LEU A 6 26.72 3.62 -18.63
CA LEU A 6 27.04 3.44 -17.20
C LEU A 6 27.33 4.75 -16.45
N THR A 7 27.40 5.88 -17.15
CA THR A 7 27.66 7.20 -16.58
C THR A 7 26.52 8.18 -16.88
N VAL A 8 26.22 9.07 -15.92
CA VAL A 8 25.31 10.19 -16.10
C VAL A 8 26.14 11.45 -16.30
N HIS A 9 25.93 12.11 -17.43
CA HIS A 9 26.61 13.35 -17.79
C HIS A 9 25.73 14.55 -17.42
N PHE A 10 26.35 15.62 -16.95
CA PHE A 10 25.69 16.86 -16.52
C PHE A 10 26.08 18.06 -17.40
N ASP A 11 26.54 17.79 -18.63
CA ASP A 11 27.05 18.81 -19.55
C ASP A 11 25.99 19.85 -19.95
N ASP A 12 24.71 19.46 -19.93
CA ASP A 12 23.56 20.34 -20.18
C ASP A 12 23.22 21.24 -18.96
N GLN A 13 23.79 20.96 -17.79
CA GLN A 13 23.57 21.69 -16.52
C GLN A 13 24.80 22.47 -16.07
N ASN A 14 25.93 22.33 -16.77
CA ASN A 14 27.21 22.95 -16.46
C ASN A 14 27.31 24.35 -17.11
N PRO A 15 27.32 25.47 -16.35
CA PRO A 15 27.40 26.83 -16.91
C PRO A 15 28.66 27.10 -17.75
N ASN A 16 29.69 26.27 -17.62
CA ASN A 16 30.94 26.39 -18.36
C ASN A 16 30.91 25.62 -19.71
N SER A 17 30.02 24.63 -19.84
CA SER A 17 29.75 23.86 -21.06
C SER A 17 28.97 24.71 -22.09
N GLU A 18 29.18 24.47 -23.39
CA GLU A 18 28.37 25.09 -24.45
C GLU A 18 26.88 24.73 -24.27
N LYS A 19 26.57 23.46 -24.02
CA LYS A 19 25.19 23.00 -23.83
C LYS A 19 24.52 23.62 -22.60
N GLY A 20 25.26 23.83 -21.51
CA GLY A 20 24.72 24.49 -20.32
C GLY A 20 24.52 26.00 -20.51
N LYS A 21 25.28 26.64 -21.42
CA LYS A 21 25.03 28.03 -21.83
C LYS A 21 23.78 28.14 -22.70
N GLU A 22 23.56 27.20 -23.62
CA GLU A 22 22.32 27.10 -24.41
C GLU A 22 21.09 26.76 -23.55
N ALA A 23 21.24 25.88 -22.55
CA ALA A 23 20.17 25.47 -21.64
C ALA A 23 19.86 26.47 -20.50
N GLY A 24 20.57 27.61 -20.43
CA GLY A 24 20.33 28.64 -19.41
C GLY A 24 20.75 28.25 -17.99
N ALA A 25 21.80 27.44 -17.84
CA ALA A 25 22.29 27.01 -16.52
C ALA A 25 22.70 28.20 -15.64
N ARG A 26 22.33 28.17 -14.35
CA ARG A 26 22.59 29.25 -13.38
C ARG A 26 24.09 29.52 -13.26
N ARG A 27 24.54 30.71 -13.69
CA ARG A 27 25.95 31.15 -13.60
C ARG A 27 26.54 31.08 -12.18
N SER A 28 25.71 31.22 -11.14
CA SER A 28 26.13 31.08 -9.74
C SER A 28 26.60 29.67 -9.36
N LEU A 29 26.33 28.64 -10.16
CA LEU A 29 26.72 27.26 -9.92
C LEU A 29 28.04 26.86 -10.62
N ALA A 30 28.70 27.80 -11.32
CA ALA A 30 29.89 27.54 -12.15
C ALA A 30 31.13 27.00 -11.41
N GLY A 31 31.15 27.08 -10.06
CA GLY A 31 32.22 26.55 -9.19
C GLY A 31 31.97 25.14 -8.64
N LEU A 32 30.89 24.46 -9.05
CA LEU A 32 30.58 23.09 -8.65
C LEU A 32 31.25 22.06 -9.58
N ASP A 33 31.41 20.84 -9.06
CA ASP A 33 31.88 19.69 -9.83
C ASP A 33 30.73 19.12 -10.69
N TYR A 34 31.02 18.83 -11.96
CA TYR A 34 30.09 18.31 -12.98
C TYR A 34 30.59 16.98 -13.58
N SER A 35 31.57 16.34 -12.95
CA SER A 35 32.15 15.08 -13.42
C SER A 35 31.09 13.98 -13.61
N PRO A 36 31.25 13.10 -14.62
CA PRO A 36 30.23 12.10 -14.93
C PRO A 36 30.07 11.10 -13.79
N LEU A 37 28.88 11.05 -13.19
CA LEU A 37 28.59 10.17 -12.05
C LEU A 37 28.26 8.74 -12.50
N PRO A 38 28.60 7.71 -11.71
CA PRO A 38 28.15 6.35 -11.97
C PRO A 38 26.62 6.26 -11.92
N ARG A 39 26.00 5.72 -12.97
CA ARG A 39 24.54 5.63 -13.10
C ARG A 39 23.91 4.75 -12.03
N ILE A 40 24.63 3.73 -11.56
CA ILE A 40 24.30 2.88 -10.41
C ILE A 40 25.57 2.75 -9.55
N THR A 41 25.47 3.05 -8.26
CA THR A 41 26.52 2.68 -7.29
C THR A 41 26.22 1.32 -6.66
N PRO A 42 27.24 0.53 -6.26
CA PRO A 42 27.03 -0.72 -5.53
C PRO A 42 26.21 -0.54 -4.24
N ARG A 43 26.36 0.63 -3.58
CA ARG A 43 25.57 1.00 -2.39
C ARG A 43 24.11 1.29 -2.71
N SER A 44 23.83 1.99 -3.81
CA SER A 44 22.45 2.25 -4.24
C SER A 44 21.76 0.96 -4.70
N LEU A 45 22.49 0.06 -5.39
CA LEU A 45 21.97 -1.26 -5.77
C LEU A 45 21.67 -2.11 -4.52
N LEU A 46 22.62 -2.23 -3.59
CA LEU A 46 22.43 -2.96 -2.33
C LEU A 46 21.23 -2.41 -1.55
N LEU A 47 21.12 -1.08 -1.42
CA LEU A 47 20.00 -0.43 -0.74
C LEU A 47 18.67 -0.66 -1.46
N ALA A 48 18.65 -0.62 -2.80
CA ALA A 48 17.45 -0.93 -3.58
C ALA A 48 17.00 -2.37 -3.38
N THR A 49 17.88 -3.34 -3.61
CA THR A 49 17.60 -4.79 -3.50
C THR A 49 17.21 -5.18 -2.07
N PHE A 50 17.93 -4.66 -1.07
CA PHE A 50 17.65 -4.98 0.33
C PHE A 50 16.32 -4.38 0.80
N VAL A 51 16.06 -3.10 0.50
CA VAL A 51 14.80 -2.46 0.91
C VAL A 51 13.59 -3.03 0.13
N SER A 52 13.79 -3.48 -1.11
CA SER A 52 12.79 -4.25 -1.87
C SER A 52 12.38 -5.58 -1.20
N MET A 53 13.14 -6.11 -0.23
CA MET A 53 12.71 -7.29 0.53
C MET A 53 11.38 -7.11 1.27
N GLY A 54 10.96 -5.88 1.59
CA GLY A 54 9.60 -5.65 2.11
C GLY A 54 8.50 -5.99 1.09
N GLY A 55 8.80 -5.87 -0.21
CA GLY A 55 7.93 -6.36 -1.28
C GLY A 55 7.88 -7.88 -1.32
N LEU A 56 9.02 -8.55 -1.10
CA LEU A 56 9.06 -10.00 -0.96
C LEU A 56 8.22 -10.47 0.23
N LEU A 57 8.24 -9.80 1.38
CA LEU A 57 7.38 -10.15 2.52
C LEU A 57 5.89 -10.04 2.20
N PHE A 58 5.48 -8.96 1.54
CA PHE A 58 4.11 -8.80 1.06
C PHE A 58 3.74 -9.94 0.09
N GLY A 59 4.53 -10.15 -0.95
CA GLY A 59 4.29 -11.21 -1.92
C GLY A 59 4.29 -12.61 -1.32
N TYR A 60 5.16 -12.88 -0.35
CA TYR A 60 5.24 -14.16 0.34
C TYR A 60 3.97 -14.48 1.11
N ASP A 61 3.43 -13.52 1.88
CA ASP A 61 2.17 -13.75 2.59
C ASP A 61 0.96 -13.89 1.63
N THR A 62 0.94 -13.08 0.56
CA THR A 62 -0.05 -13.20 -0.52
C THR A 62 -0.02 -14.56 -1.21
N GLY A 63 1.17 -15.12 -1.47
CA GLY A 63 1.33 -16.41 -2.13
C GLY A 63 1.07 -17.61 -1.23
N GLN A 64 1.51 -17.58 0.04
CA GLN A 64 1.48 -18.75 0.92
C GLN A 64 0.05 -19.22 1.22
N ILE A 65 -0.89 -18.28 1.38
CA ILE A 65 -2.26 -18.59 1.83
C ILE A 65 -3.03 -19.51 0.88
N SER A 66 -2.76 -19.44 -0.43
CA SER A 66 -3.38 -20.33 -1.42
C SER A 66 -3.09 -21.80 -1.13
N GLY A 67 -1.85 -22.14 -0.80
CA GLY A 67 -1.48 -23.51 -0.47
C GLY A 67 -2.18 -24.01 0.80
N PHE A 68 -2.26 -23.16 1.83
CA PHE A 68 -2.74 -23.55 3.17
C PHE A 68 -4.18 -24.05 3.18
N LEU A 69 -5.08 -23.45 2.39
CA LEU A 69 -6.49 -23.84 2.35
C LEU A 69 -6.68 -25.31 1.91
N GLU A 70 -5.75 -25.87 1.13
CA GLU A 70 -5.79 -27.25 0.62
C GLU A 70 -4.76 -28.19 1.29
N MET A 71 -4.00 -27.72 2.30
CA MET A 71 -3.02 -28.57 2.98
C MET A 71 -3.72 -29.57 3.92
N PRO A 72 -3.42 -30.89 3.86
CA PRO A 72 -4.15 -31.89 4.63
C PRO A 72 -4.09 -31.71 6.16
N ASP A 73 -2.93 -31.41 6.75
CA ASP A 73 -2.82 -31.13 8.21
C ASP A 73 -3.49 -29.80 8.61
N PHE A 74 -3.50 -28.80 7.72
CA PHE A 74 -4.18 -27.52 7.97
C PHE A 74 -5.71 -27.69 7.95
N LEU A 75 -6.23 -28.47 7.01
CA LEU A 75 -7.62 -28.93 6.99
C LEU A 75 -7.92 -29.79 8.24
N ASP A 76 -7.04 -30.71 8.62
CA ASP A 76 -7.24 -31.60 9.77
C ASP A 76 -7.48 -30.84 11.08
N ARG A 77 -6.73 -29.75 11.29
CA ARG A 77 -6.71 -28.93 12.51
C ARG A 77 -7.79 -27.84 12.56
N PHE A 78 -8.02 -27.12 11.46
CA PHE A 78 -8.75 -25.84 11.48
C PHE A 78 -10.07 -25.86 10.70
N ALA A 79 -10.28 -26.84 9.83
CA ALA A 79 -11.53 -27.01 9.09
C ALA A 79 -12.67 -27.54 9.99
N GLN A 80 -13.89 -27.52 9.46
CA GLN A 80 -15.03 -28.19 10.09
C GLN A 80 -15.29 -29.51 9.35
N THR A 81 -15.75 -30.53 10.07
CA THR A 81 -16.28 -31.73 9.43
C THR A 81 -17.67 -31.40 8.87
N ASN A 82 -17.84 -31.50 7.55
CA ASN A 82 -19.13 -31.33 6.89
C ASN A 82 -20.04 -32.53 7.17
N SER A 83 -21.34 -32.39 6.89
CA SER A 83 -22.35 -33.45 7.03
C SER A 83 -22.09 -34.71 6.19
N LYS A 84 -21.10 -34.71 5.30
CA LYS A 84 -20.63 -35.86 4.50
C LYS A 84 -19.44 -36.61 5.12
N GLY A 85 -18.88 -36.13 6.22
CA GLY A 85 -17.65 -36.67 6.84
C GLY A 85 -16.34 -36.01 6.35
N ASP A 86 -16.38 -35.30 5.22
CA ASP A 86 -15.22 -34.58 4.68
C ASP A 86 -14.87 -33.35 5.54
N LYS A 87 -13.57 -33.12 5.77
CA LYS A 87 -13.07 -31.89 6.41
C LYS A 87 -12.91 -30.78 5.37
N ALA A 88 -13.67 -29.70 5.51
CA ALA A 88 -13.60 -28.55 4.61
C ALA A 88 -13.81 -27.23 5.37
N PHE A 89 -13.21 -26.15 4.88
CA PHE A 89 -13.45 -24.83 5.46
C PHE A 89 -14.85 -24.34 5.11
N SER A 90 -15.62 -23.96 6.13
CA SER A 90 -16.81 -23.14 5.93
C SER A 90 -16.43 -21.84 5.23
N THR A 91 -17.27 -21.40 4.30
CA THR A 91 -17.15 -20.18 3.49
C THR A 91 -16.78 -18.95 4.33
N VAL A 92 -17.31 -18.86 5.56
CA VAL A 92 -17.00 -17.79 6.50
C VAL A 92 -15.57 -17.91 7.04
N ARG A 93 -15.12 -19.12 7.38
CA ARG A 93 -13.78 -19.34 7.96
C ARG A 93 -12.67 -19.11 6.93
N SER A 94 -12.78 -19.67 5.72
CA SER A 94 -11.79 -19.44 4.66
C SER A 94 -11.73 -17.96 4.28
N GLY A 95 -12.90 -17.33 4.04
CA GLY A 95 -12.99 -15.90 3.77
C GLY A 95 -12.35 -15.03 4.86
N LEU A 96 -12.61 -15.31 6.15
CA LEU A 96 -11.98 -14.56 7.25
C LEU A 96 -10.46 -14.78 7.33
N ILE A 97 -9.98 -16.02 7.23
CA ILE A 97 -8.54 -16.33 7.34
C ILE A 97 -7.75 -15.63 6.21
N VAL A 98 -8.26 -15.64 4.97
CA VAL A 98 -7.62 -14.92 3.86
C VAL A 98 -7.70 -13.40 4.07
N ALA A 99 -8.89 -12.88 4.39
CA ALA A 99 -9.18 -11.44 4.30
C ALA A 99 -8.75 -10.61 5.53
N LEU A 100 -8.57 -11.21 6.71
CA LEU A 100 -8.15 -10.44 7.91
C LEU A 100 -6.75 -9.84 7.77
N LEU A 101 -5.88 -10.43 6.93
CA LEU A 101 -4.65 -9.79 6.49
C LEU A 101 -4.95 -8.42 5.86
N SER A 102 -5.88 -8.37 4.91
CA SER A 102 -6.18 -7.17 4.13
C SER A 102 -6.86 -6.05 4.94
N ILE A 103 -7.55 -6.38 6.04
CA ILE A 103 -7.98 -5.39 7.06
C ILE A 103 -6.75 -4.85 7.80
N GLY A 104 -5.84 -5.74 8.21
CA GLY A 104 -4.58 -5.35 8.84
C GLY A 104 -3.78 -4.42 7.93
N THR A 105 -3.63 -4.75 6.64
CA THR A 105 -2.85 -3.92 5.70
C THR A 105 -3.49 -2.57 5.43
N LEU A 106 -4.82 -2.49 5.34
CA LEU A 106 -5.57 -1.23 5.26
C LEU A 106 -5.27 -0.33 6.46
N MET A 107 -5.35 -0.85 7.68
CA MET A 107 -5.07 -0.10 8.90
C MET A 107 -3.58 0.29 8.99
N GLY A 108 -2.68 -0.64 8.67
CA GLY A 108 -1.24 -0.44 8.66
C GLY A 108 -0.82 0.68 7.70
N ALA A 109 -1.31 0.67 6.47
CA ALA A 109 -1.01 1.70 5.46
C ALA A 109 -1.46 3.12 5.91
N LEU A 110 -2.58 3.24 6.61
CA LEU A 110 -3.08 4.53 7.12
C LEU A 110 -2.28 5.04 8.34
N ILE A 111 -1.82 4.15 9.22
CA ILE A 111 -1.09 4.51 10.44
C ILE A 111 0.42 4.73 10.17
N ALA A 112 0.98 4.06 9.16
CA ALA A 112 2.42 4.03 8.91
C ALA A 112 3.05 5.40 8.58
N ALA A 113 2.37 6.25 7.81
CA ALA A 113 2.93 7.55 7.41
C ALA A 113 3.13 8.50 8.61
N PRO A 114 2.13 8.81 9.45
CA PRO A 114 2.33 9.63 10.66
C PRO A 114 3.39 9.07 11.62
N VAL A 115 3.55 7.75 11.69
CA VAL A 115 4.58 7.10 12.51
C VAL A 115 5.97 7.33 11.90
N ALA A 116 6.17 7.03 10.61
CA ALA A 116 7.44 7.24 9.92
C ALA A 116 7.86 8.72 9.81
N ASP A 117 6.89 9.63 9.87
CA ASP A 117 7.15 11.07 10.01
C ASP A 117 7.62 11.46 11.41
N ARG A 118 7.33 10.70 12.47
CA ARG A 118 7.87 10.99 13.82
C ARG A 118 9.20 10.29 14.08
N ILE A 119 9.29 8.98 13.86
CA ILE A 119 10.45 8.17 14.27
C ILE A 119 11.50 7.96 13.16
N GLY A 120 11.24 8.42 11.94
CA GLY A 120 12.10 8.18 10.78
C GLY A 120 11.71 6.93 10.01
N ARG A 121 12.10 6.87 8.74
CA ARG A 121 11.65 5.79 7.85
C ARG A 121 12.36 4.49 8.20
N LYS A 122 13.66 4.55 8.50
CA LYS A 122 14.48 3.41 8.95
C LYS A 122 13.88 2.68 10.15
N TYR A 123 13.64 3.39 11.25
CA TYR A 123 13.13 2.79 12.49
C TYR A 123 11.68 2.35 12.36
N SER A 124 10.87 3.07 11.58
CA SER A 124 9.50 2.65 11.25
C SER A 124 9.48 1.32 10.48
N ILE A 125 10.29 1.18 9.42
CA ILE A 125 10.40 -0.09 8.67
C ILE A 125 10.81 -1.25 9.60
N SER A 126 11.81 -1.07 10.47
CA SER A 126 12.19 -2.11 11.44
C SER A 126 11.04 -2.47 12.39
N GLY A 127 10.39 -1.48 13.02
CA GLY A 127 9.28 -1.69 13.96
C GLY A 127 8.07 -2.39 13.34
N TRP A 128 7.67 -2.01 12.12
CA TRP A 128 6.60 -2.70 11.40
C TRP A 128 7.00 -4.11 10.96
N THR A 129 8.28 -4.34 10.65
CA THR A 129 8.80 -5.68 10.36
C THR A 129 8.74 -6.59 11.60
N TRP A 130 9.03 -6.07 12.80
CA TRP A 130 8.81 -6.80 14.06
C TRP A 130 7.32 -7.12 14.31
N MET A 131 6.40 -6.27 13.88
CA MET A 131 4.96 -6.57 13.93
C MET A 131 4.59 -7.77 13.03
N ILE A 132 5.19 -7.88 11.83
CA ILE A 132 5.05 -9.07 10.98
C ILE A 132 5.60 -10.30 11.70
N ALA A 133 6.77 -10.19 12.33
CA ALA A 133 7.40 -11.30 13.04
C ALA A 133 6.51 -11.83 14.18
N ILE A 134 5.87 -10.94 14.95
CA ILE A 134 4.89 -11.29 15.98
C ILE A 134 3.67 -11.99 15.34
N GLY A 135 3.12 -11.44 14.26
CA GLY A 135 1.99 -12.05 13.53
C GLY A 135 2.28 -13.47 13.00
N PHE A 136 3.51 -13.73 12.55
CA PHE A 136 3.96 -15.08 12.16
C PHE A 136 4.18 -16.00 13.36
N ILE A 137 4.74 -15.52 14.48
CA ILE A 137 4.86 -16.32 15.72
C ILE A 137 3.48 -16.74 16.24
N ILE A 138 2.49 -15.84 16.22
CA ILE A 138 1.10 -16.15 16.62
C ILE A 138 0.50 -17.24 15.71
N GLN A 139 0.76 -17.20 14.40
CA GLN A 139 0.30 -18.25 13.47
C GLN A 139 1.01 -19.59 13.71
N ILE A 140 2.36 -19.61 13.79
CA ILE A 140 3.16 -20.85 13.98
C ILE A 140 2.79 -21.55 15.30
N SER A 141 2.53 -20.79 16.36
CA SER A 141 2.15 -21.31 17.68
C SER A 141 0.69 -21.78 17.77
N SER A 142 -0.10 -21.73 16.70
CA SER A 142 -1.48 -22.24 16.71
C SER A 142 -1.53 -23.75 16.49
N ASP A 143 -2.21 -24.48 17.38
CA ASP A 143 -2.37 -25.95 17.27
C ASP A 143 -3.72 -26.40 16.71
N ARG A 144 -4.83 -25.79 17.17
CA ARG A 144 -6.22 -26.10 16.74
C ARG A 144 -7.14 -24.87 16.66
N ASP A 145 -6.79 -23.75 17.29
CA ASP A 145 -7.63 -22.55 17.30
C ASP A 145 -7.47 -21.69 16.04
N TRP A 146 -8.38 -21.86 15.08
CA TRP A 146 -8.42 -21.09 13.83
C TRP A 146 -8.48 -19.57 14.05
N VAL A 147 -9.04 -19.12 15.19
CA VAL A 147 -9.09 -17.71 15.61
C VAL A 147 -7.68 -17.15 15.84
N GLN A 148 -6.74 -17.95 16.37
CA GLN A 148 -5.36 -17.53 16.59
C GLN A 148 -4.65 -17.29 15.26
N ILE A 149 -4.85 -18.15 14.25
CA ILE A 149 -4.34 -17.90 12.89
C ILE A 149 -4.94 -16.63 12.30
N MET A 150 -6.28 -16.46 12.40
CA MET A 150 -6.96 -15.26 11.91
C MET A 150 -6.41 -13.97 12.54
N MET A 151 -6.20 -13.95 13.86
CA MET A 151 -5.63 -12.80 14.56
C MET A 151 -4.15 -12.59 14.25
N GLY A 152 -3.36 -13.67 14.12
CA GLY A 152 -1.97 -13.59 13.69
C GLY A 152 -1.81 -13.02 12.27
N ARG A 153 -2.74 -13.35 11.36
CA ARG A 153 -2.82 -12.75 10.02
C ARG A 153 -3.22 -11.27 10.05
N TRP A 154 -4.14 -10.88 10.94
CA TRP A 154 -4.44 -9.45 11.14
C TRP A 154 -3.22 -8.67 11.65
N VAL A 155 -2.50 -9.19 12.66
CA VAL A 155 -1.27 -8.57 13.19
C VAL A 155 -0.17 -8.50 12.13
N ALA A 156 0.06 -9.57 11.37
CA ALA A 156 1.00 -9.56 10.25
C ALA A 156 0.59 -8.53 9.17
N GLY A 157 -0.71 -8.42 8.90
CA GLY A 157 -1.28 -7.45 7.96
C GLY A 157 -0.94 -6.00 8.32
N LEU A 158 -1.02 -5.62 9.60
CA LEU A 158 -0.62 -4.28 10.06
C LEU A 158 0.80 -3.92 9.62
N GLY A 159 1.74 -4.85 9.78
CA GLY A 159 3.13 -4.68 9.34
C GLY A 159 3.29 -4.67 7.81
N VAL A 160 2.66 -5.62 7.11
CA VAL A 160 2.73 -5.72 5.63
C VAL A 160 2.18 -4.46 4.96
N GLY A 161 1.04 -3.94 5.44
CA GLY A 161 0.44 -2.71 4.92
C GLY A 161 1.31 -1.48 5.15
N ALA A 162 1.93 -1.39 6.33
CA ALA A 162 2.89 -0.33 6.61
C ALA A 162 4.12 -0.41 5.69
N LEU A 163 4.73 -1.58 5.54
CA LEU A 163 5.84 -1.77 4.59
C LEU A 163 5.46 -1.41 3.16
N SER A 164 4.23 -1.71 2.73
CA SER A 164 3.77 -1.41 1.37
C SER A 164 3.77 0.09 1.00
N LEU A 165 3.68 0.97 2.01
CA LEU A 165 3.81 2.41 1.84
C LEU A 165 5.25 2.89 2.09
N LEU A 166 5.90 2.38 3.14
CA LEU A 166 7.20 2.87 3.62
C LEU A 166 8.37 2.46 2.74
N VAL A 167 8.33 1.28 2.12
CA VAL A 167 9.41 0.79 1.25
C VAL A 167 9.54 1.63 -0.03
N PRO A 168 8.47 1.83 -0.83
CA PRO A 168 8.53 2.73 -1.98
C PRO A 168 8.88 4.18 -1.59
N MET A 169 8.44 4.65 -0.42
CA MET A 169 8.77 5.98 0.09
C MET A 169 10.27 6.11 0.44
N PHE A 170 10.85 5.15 1.16
CA PHE A 170 12.27 5.12 1.49
C PHE A 170 13.14 5.05 0.22
N GLN A 171 12.75 4.22 -0.74
CA GLN A 171 13.39 4.14 -2.06
C GLN A 171 13.27 5.48 -2.79
N GLY A 172 12.09 6.09 -2.85
CA GLY A 172 11.85 7.37 -3.52
C GLY A 172 12.63 8.56 -2.92
N GLU A 173 12.80 8.59 -1.58
CA GLU A 173 13.54 9.64 -0.87
C GLU A 173 15.05 9.47 -0.91
N THR A 174 15.56 8.25 -1.12
CA THR A 174 17.00 7.94 -1.13
C THR A 174 17.56 7.80 -2.54
N ALA A 175 16.74 7.42 -3.53
CA ALA A 175 17.19 7.16 -4.90
C ALA A 175 17.62 8.44 -5.65
N PRO A 176 18.74 8.38 -6.40
CA PRO A 176 19.05 9.34 -7.45
C PRO A 176 17.91 9.42 -8.48
N PRO A 177 17.58 10.62 -9.01
CA PRO A 177 16.43 10.81 -9.90
C PRO A 177 16.40 9.85 -11.09
N TRP A 178 17.55 9.57 -11.69
CA TRP A 178 17.71 8.75 -12.89
C TRP A 178 17.56 7.23 -12.68
N ILE A 179 17.55 6.73 -11.44
CA ILE A 179 17.23 5.31 -11.11
C ILE A 179 16.03 5.13 -10.18
N ARG A 180 15.39 6.22 -9.75
CA ARG A 180 14.23 6.19 -8.84
C ARG A 180 13.09 5.32 -9.37
N GLY A 181 12.78 5.42 -10.67
CA GLY A 181 11.76 4.57 -11.31
C GLY A 181 12.11 3.09 -11.25
N ALA A 182 13.33 2.72 -11.67
CA ALA A 182 13.83 1.34 -11.62
C ALA A 182 13.87 0.76 -10.20
N MET A 183 14.20 1.58 -9.19
CA MET A 183 14.17 1.16 -7.78
C MET A 183 12.75 0.85 -7.29
N VAL A 184 11.75 1.69 -7.62
CA VAL A 184 10.34 1.42 -7.29
C VAL A 184 9.81 0.22 -8.08
N CYS A 185 10.27 0.00 -9.31
CA CYS A 185 9.96 -1.18 -10.10
C CYS A 185 10.54 -2.47 -9.48
N CYS A 186 11.72 -2.39 -8.87
CA CYS A 186 12.35 -3.50 -8.14
C CYS A 186 11.47 -3.99 -6.97
N TYR A 187 10.74 -3.09 -6.29
CA TYR A 187 9.78 -3.49 -5.25
C TYR A 187 8.66 -4.39 -5.81
N GLN A 188 8.09 -4.06 -6.98
CA GLN A 188 7.07 -4.90 -7.64
C GLN A 188 7.64 -6.25 -8.09
N LEU A 189 8.88 -6.28 -8.57
CA LEU A 189 9.57 -7.54 -8.91
C LEU A 189 9.78 -8.43 -7.68
N PHE A 190 10.10 -7.85 -6.53
CA PHE A 190 10.24 -8.59 -5.28
C PHE A 190 8.90 -9.12 -4.76
N ILE A 191 7.78 -8.43 -4.99
CA ILE A 191 6.43 -8.97 -4.70
C ILE A 191 6.18 -10.25 -5.51
N THR A 192 6.40 -10.21 -6.82
CA THR A 192 6.11 -11.39 -7.67
C THR A 192 7.11 -12.53 -7.41
N MET A 193 8.35 -12.22 -7.05
CA MET A 193 9.32 -13.19 -6.52
C MET A 193 8.86 -13.83 -5.20
N GLY A 194 8.29 -13.05 -4.27
CA GLY A 194 7.73 -13.56 -3.01
C GLY A 194 6.57 -14.52 -3.24
N ILE A 195 5.64 -14.17 -4.14
CA ILE A 195 4.49 -15.01 -4.53
C ILE A 195 4.97 -16.33 -5.16
N PHE A 196 6.00 -16.28 -6.02
CA PHE A 196 6.62 -17.46 -6.62
C PHE A 196 7.32 -18.37 -5.59
N LEU A 197 8.15 -17.78 -4.72
CA LEU A 197 8.86 -18.53 -3.67
C LEU A 197 7.87 -19.22 -2.72
N ALA A 198 6.82 -18.53 -2.27
CA ALA A 198 5.80 -19.12 -1.41
C ALA A 198 5.10 -20.33 -2.04
N ALA A 199 4.80 -20.29 -3.35
CA ALA A 199 4.25 -21.45 -4.05
C ALA A 199 5.25 -22.63 -4.15
N CYS A 200 6.54 -22.34 -4.35
CA CYS A 200 7.59 -23.36 -4.32
C CYS A 200 7.70 -24.04 -2.94
N PHE A 201 7.69 -23.27 -1.86
CA PHE A 201 7.72 -23.82 -0.50
C PHE A 201 6.44 -24.61 -0.17
N ASN A 202 5.26 -24.12 -0.56
CA ASN A 202 3.99 -24.85 -0.41
C ASN A 202 4.03 -26.22 -1.09
N TYR A 203 4.53 -26.31 -2.33
CA TYR A 203 4.66 -27.58 -3.03
C TYR A 203 5.69 -28.52 -2.40
N GLY A 204 6.86 -28.00 -2.02
CA GLY A 204 7.92 -28.80 -1.39
C GLY A 204 7.47 -29.38 -0.05
N THR A 205 6.86 -28.57 0.80
CA THR A 205 6.37 -28.99 2.12
C THR A 205 5.20 -29.98 2.04
N VAL A 206 4.26 -29.80 1.10
CA VAL A 206 3.18 -30.78 0.84
C VAL A 206 3.72 -32.09 0.27
N THR A 207 4.75 -32.06 -0.56
CA THR A 207 5.35 -33.26 -1.14
C THR A 207 6.12 -34.09 -0.10
N HIS A 208 6.87 -33.43 0.79
CA HIS A 208 7.72 -34.12 1.78
C HIS A 208 7.04 -34.39 3.13
N HIS A 209 6.09 -33.57 3.57
CA HIS A 209 5.48 -33.66 4.91
C HIS A 209 3.94 -33.54 4.92
N PRO A 210 3.19 -34.25 4.05
CA PRO A 210 1.75 -34.02 3.85
C PRO A 210 0.85 -34.21 5.09
N LYS A 211 1.29 -34.97 6.10
CA LYS A 211 0.52 -35.33 7.31
C LYS A 211 1.10 -34.76 8.61
N SER A 212 1.96 -33.74 8.54
CA SER A 212 2.62 -33.15 9.70
C SER A 212 2.40 -31.64 9.73
N SER A 213 2.33 -31.05 10.93
CA SER A 213 2.29 -29.59 11.13
C SER A 213 3.47 -28.85 10.51
N ALA A 214 4.55 -29.56 10.20
CA ALA A 214 5.64 -29.07 9.38
C ALA A 214 5.18 -28.50 8.02
N CYS A 215 4.08 -29.00 7.43
CA CYS A 215 3.69 -28.61 6.07
C CYS A 215 3.39 -27.10 5.94
N TRP A 216 2.68 -26.52 6.91
CA TRP A 216 2.35 -25.09 6.91
C TRP A 216 3.29 -24.28 7.81
N ARG A 217 3.76 -24.84 8.94
CA ARG A 217 4.67 -24.13 9.87
C ARG A 217 6.02 -23.82 9.25
N ILE A 218 6.57 -24.69 8.38
CA ILE A 218 7.83 -24.40 7.69
C ILE A 218 7.68 -23.21 6.74
N VAL A 219 6.57 -23.11 6.01
CA VAL A 219 6.30 -21.99 5.09
C VAL A 219 6.23 -20.66 5.86
N ILE A 220 5.41 -20.60 6.92
CA ILE A 220 5.34 -19.38 7.76
C ILE A 220 6.70 -19.09 8.42
N GLY A 221 7.44 -20.12 8.85
CA GLY A 221 8.78 -20.00 9.42
C GLY A 221 9.82 -19.43 8.45
N VAL A 222 9.77 -19.80 7.16
CA VAL A 222 10.63 -19.19 6.11
C VAL A 222 10.25 -17.72 5.89
N GLY A 223 8.96 -17.38 5.88
CA GLY A 223 8.49 -16.00 5.90
C GLY A 223 9.03 -15.19 7.09
N TRP A 224 9.06 -15.79 8.27
CA TRP A 224 9.64 -15.20 9.49
C TRP A 224 11.16 -14.98 9.37
N VAL A 225 11.91 -15.89 8.74
CA VAL A 225 13.35 -15.68 8.46
C VAL A 225 13.57 -14.46 7.55
N PHE A 226 12.81 -14.33 6.45
CA PHE A 226 12.88 -13.12 5.61
C PHE A 226 12.53 -11.85 6.38
N THR A 227 11.60 -11.95 7.32
CA THR A 227 11.18 -10.84 8.20
C THR A 227 12.32 -10.41 9.11
N LEU A 228 13.02 -11.35 9.75
CA LEU A 228 14.22 -11.02 10.55
C LEU A 228 15.32 -10.37 9.71
N ILE A 229 15.59 -10.89 8.50
CA ILE A 229 16.63 -10.34 7.62
C ILE A 229 16.36 -8.86 7.33
N LEU A 230 15.13 -8.50 6.92
CA LEU A 230 14.76 -7.11 6.70
C LEU A 230 14.80 -6.27 7.99
N GLY A 231 14.18 -6.77 9.06
CA GLY A 231 13.96 -6.04 10.31
C GLY A 231 15.25 -5.70 11.05
N ILE A 232 16.26 -6.59 10.98
CA ILE A 232 17.60 -6.37 11.51
C ILE A 232 18.46 -5.61 10.49
N GLY A 233 18.48 -6.02 9.23
CA GLY A 233 19.39 -5.45 8.23
C GLY A 233 19.11 -3.97 7.90
N ILE A 234 17.86 -3.51 7.98
CA ILE A 234 17.51 -2.08 7.83
C ILE A 234 18.18 -1.22 8.91
N LEU A 235 18.50 -1.79 10.09
CA LEU A 235 19.17 -1.07 11.17
C LEU A 235 20.64 -0.73 10.85
N PHE A 236 21.26 -1.40 9.89
CA PHE A 236 22.62 -1.07 9.41
C PHE A 236 22.64 -0.03 8.28
N LEU A 237 21.50 0.24 7.63
CA LEU A 237 21.40 1.27 6.59
C LEU A 237 21.32 2.69 7.18
N PRO A 238 21.70 3.75 6.42
CA PRO A 238 21.40 5.13 6.78
C PRO A 238 19.88 5.38 6.76
N ASP A 239 19.42 6.44 7.44
CA ASP A 239 18.04 6.92 7.28
C ASP A 239 17.92 7.78 6.01
N THR A 240 16.70 8.19 5.64
CA THR A 240 16.54 8.97 4.40
C THR A 240 17.18 10.36 4.54
N PRO A 241 17.85 10.90 3.49
CA PRO A 241 18.49 12.22 3.54
C PRO A 241 17.54 13.34 3.97
N ARG A 242 16.25 13.24 3.60
CA ARG A 242 15.19 14.17 4.01
C ARG A 242 14.94 14.16 5.51
N PHE A 243 14.88 12.97 6.12
CA PHE A 243 14.67 12.84 7.56
C PHE A 243 15.90 13.32 8.35
N ASP A 244 17.11 13.03 7.88
CA ASP A 244 18.33 13.56 8.50
C ASP A 244 18.40 15.09 8.40
N TYR A 245 18.13 15.67 7.23
CA TYR A 245 18.09 17.13 7.05
C TYR A 245 17.07 17.81 7.97
N ARG A 246 15.84 17.27 8.05
CA ARG A 246 14.77 17.83 8.89
C ARG A 246 15.08 17.79 10.38
N ASN A 247 15.88 16.83 10.83
CA ASN A 247 16.33 16.76 12.23
C ASN A 247 17.60 17.59 12.48
N GLY A 248 17.97 18.51 11.58
CA GLY A 248 19.16 19.35 11.69
C GLY A 248 20.48 18.65 11.37
N ARG A 249 20.46 17.38 10.93
CA ARG A 249 21.67 16.58 10.67
C ARG A 249 22.15 16.76 9.22
N ILE A 250 22.37 18.01 8.83
CA ILE A 250 22.65 18.44 7.44
C ILE A 250 23.87 17.71 6.85
N ASP A 251 24.98 17.62 7.59
CA ASP A 251 26.19 16.93 7.13
C ASP A 251 25.98 15.45 6.86
N ARG A 252 25.17 14.78 7.70
CA ARG A 252 24.80 13.37 7.54
C ARG A 252 23.91 13.14 6.33
N ALA A 253 22.98 14.07 6.05
CA ALA A 253 22.18 14.05 4.82
C ALA A 253 23.07 14.20 3.59
N ARG A 254 24.02 15.14 3.60
CA ARG A 254 24.99 15.37 2.51
C ARG A 254 25.88 14.15 2.28
N ASP A 255 26.47 13.59 3.33
CA ASP A 255 27.29 12.37 3.29
C ASP A 255 26.50 11.16 2.76
N THR A 256 25.25 10.98 3.20
CA THR A 256 24.38 9.91 2.69
C THR A 256 24.11 10.08 1.19
N LEU A 257 23.80 11.29 0.72
CA LEU A 257 23.64 11.58 -0.71
C LEU A 257 24.94 11.30 -1.49
N CYS A 258 26.10 11.78 -1.01
CA CYS A 258 27.39 11.53 -1.65
C CYS A 258 27.67 10.02 -1.78
N LYS A 259 27.41 9.24 -0.72
CA LYS A 259 27.60 7.78 -0.68
C LYS A 259 26.65 7.01 -1.59
N VAL A 260 25.42 7.50 -1.82
CA VAL A 260 24.44 6.86 -2.70
C VAL A 260 24.65 7.24 -4.17
N TYR A 261 24.98 8.51 -4.45
CA TYR A 261 25.18 9.03 -5.81
C TYR A 261 26.60 8.71 -6.33
N GLY A 262 27.54 8.39 -5.45
CA GLY A 262 28.95 8.17 -5.81
C GLY A 262 29.68 9.47 -6.16
N ALA A 263 29.25 10.59 -5.58
CA ALA A 263 29.65 11.94 -5.94
C ALA A 263 30.51 12.60 -4.86
N THR A 264 31.30 13.60 -5.25
CA THR A 264 31.99 14.49 -4.30
C THR A 264 30.98 15.41 -3.60
N PRO A 265 31.26 15.90 -2.37
CA PRO A 265 30.36 16.83 -1.68
C PRO A 265 30.12 18.14 -2.42
N ASN A 266 31.02 18.55 -3.32
CA ASN A 266 30.93 19.77 -4.12
C ASN A 266 30.30 19.54 -5.52
N HIS A 267 29.72 18.36 -5.77
CA HIS A 267 29.11 18.05 -7.05
C HIS A 267 27.71 18.69 -7.20
N TRP A 268 27.41 19.20 -8.40
CA TRP A 268 26.15 19.88 -8.73
C TRP A 268 24.92 19.07 -8.29
N ALA A 269 24.87 17.78 -8.67
CA ALA A 269 23.76 16.89 -8.32
C ALA A 269 23.53 16.74 -6.79
N ILE A 270 24.56 16.91 -5.95
CA ILE A 270 24.41 16.90 -4.49
C ILE A 270 23.88 18.25 -4.01
N HIS A 271 24.45 19.36 -4.52
CA HIS A 271 24.00 20.71 -4.17
C HIS A 271 22.53 20.93 -4.51
N THR A 272 22.11 20.61 -5.74
CA THR A 272 20.71 20.77 -6.18
C THR A 272 19.75 19.90 -5.37
N GLN A 273 20.15 18.68 -4.99
CA GLN A 273 19.28 17.84 -4.14
C GLN A 273 19.19 18.35 -2.70
N MET A 274 20.25 18.92 -2.15
CA MET A 274 20.21 19.58 -0.84
C MET A 274 19.33 20.84 -0.89
N GLU A 275 19.48 21.68 -1.92
CA GLU A 275 18.64 22.87 -2.18
C GLU A 275 17.16 22.50 -2.36
N GLU A 276 16.86 21.41 -3.09
CA GLU A 276 15.50 20.86 -3.22
C GLU A 276 14.92 20.41 -1.87
N ILE A 277 15.70 19.70 -1.04
CA ILE A 277 15.26 19.21 0.27
C ILE A 277 15.00 20.40 1.19
N GLU A 278 15.89 21.39 1.18
CA GLU A 278 15.75 22.63 1.95
C GLU A 278 14.50 23.43 1.54
N SER A 279 14.31 23.70 0.24
CA SER A 279 13.13 24.40 -0.28
C SER A 279 11.84 23.71 0.13
N LYS A 280 11.76 22.38 -0.05
CA LYS A 280 10.60 21.58 0.36
C LYS A 280 10.34 21.68 1.86
N LEU A 281 11.39 21.61 2.69
CA LEU A 281 11.23 21.68 4.14
C LEU A 281 10.86 23.07 4.65
N ARG A 282 11.44 24.14 4.09
CA ARG A 282 11.05 25.51 4.40
C ARG A 282 9.56 25.71 4.10
N ALA A 283 9.12 25.27 2.92
CA ALA A 283 7.72 25.40 2.52
C ALA A 283 6.77 24.53 3.38
N GLU A 284 7.16 23.30 3.77
CA GLU A 284 6.43 22.52 4.79
C GLU A 284 6.36 23.27 6.13
N SER A 285 7.43 23.96 6.54
CA SER A 285 7.50 24.72 7.79
C SER A 285 6.64 25.99 7.78
N HIS A 286 6.44 26.62 6.61
CA HIS A 286 5.47 27.70 6.43
C HIS A 286 4.02 27.21 6.39
N VAL A 287 3.78 25.95 5.98
CA VAL A 287 2.46 25.30 6.03
C VAL A 287 2.29 24.52 7.35
N LYS A 288 2.46 25.20 8.50
CA LYS A 288 2.03 24.69 9.82
C LYS A 288 0.51 24.68 9.97
N GLN A 289 -0.16 23.82 9.19
CA GLN A 289 -1.60 23.55 9.34
C GLN A 289 -1.82 22.26 10.13
N ASN A 290 -2.94 22.16 10.84
CA ASN A 290 -3.31 20.91 11.50
C ASN A 290 -3.45 19.78 10.46
N PRO A 291 -3.02 18.53 10.73
CA PRO A 291 -3.08 17.43 9.76
C PRO A 291 -4.47 17.23 9.14
N VAL A 292 -5.53 17.48 9.93
CA VAL A 292 -6.93 17.44 9.51
C VAL A 292 -7.30 18.61 8.58
N GLN A 293 -6.83 19.83 8.88
CA GLN A 293 -7.05 20.99 8.01
C GLN A 293 -6.34 20.83 6.67
N GLU A 294 -5.13 20.27 6.67
CA GLU A 294 -4.37 20.02 5.45
C GLU A 294 -4.98 18.88 4.61
N PHE A 295 -5.57 17.87 5.25
CA PHE A 295 -6.35 16.82 4.58
C PHE A 295 -7.64 17.38 3.96
N VAL A 296 -8.37 18.25 4.66
CA VAL A 296 -9.52 18.97 4.10
C VAL A 296 -9.10 19.94 2.98
N GLY A 297 -7.95 20.61 3.15
CA GLY A 297 -7.34 21.49 2.16
C GLY A 297 -6.99 20.74 0.86
N MET A 298 -6.49 19.51 0.97
CA MET A 298 -6.22 18.63 -0.17
C MET A 298 -7.47 18.36 -1.02
N PHE A 299 -8.65 18.17 -0.42
CA PHE A 299 -9.90 18.01 -1.19
C PHE A 299 -10.41 19.30 -1.82
N LYS A 300 -10.11 20.46 -1.20
CA LYS A 300 -10.47 21.79 -1.73
C LYS A 300 -9.47 22.33 -2.77
N ALA A 301 -8.26 21.78 -2.83
CA ALA A 301 -7.21 22.23 -3.74
C ALA A 301 -7.58 22.00 -5.22
N PRO A 302 -7.15 22.88 -6.14
CA PRO A 302 -7.53 22.81 -7.55
C PRO A 302 -7.25 21.44 -8.17
N ARG A 303 -8.31 20.81 -8.72
CA ARG A 303 -8.25 19.50 -9.40
C ARG A 303 -7.75 18.32 -8.56
N MET A 304 -7.47 18.49 -7.26
CA MET A 304 -7.01 17.40 -6.40
C MET A 304 -8.07 16.33 -6.13
N ALA A 305 -9.33 16.71 -5.92
CA ALA A 305 -10.44 15.75 -5.77
C ALA A 305 -10.56 14.81 -7.00
N TYR A 306 -10.31 15.33 -8.21
CA TYR A 306 -10.31 14.55 -9.46
C TYR A 306 -9.14 13.55 -9.50
N ARG A 307 -7.93 13.97 -9.10
CA ARG A 307 -6.76 13.08 -9.01
C ARG A 307 -6.94 12.00 -7.95
N ILE A 308 -7.50 12.35 -6.79
CA ILE A 308 -7.83 11.38 -5.73
C ILE A 308 -8.85 10.36 -6.23
N PHE A 309 -9.93 10.81 -6.89
CA PHE A 309 -10.93 9.92 -7.48
C PHE A 309 -10.30 8.96 -8.49
N ILE A 310 -9.47 9.46 -9.42
CA ILE A 310 -8.75 8.62 -10.38
C ILE A 310 -7.85 7.62 -9.64
N GLY A 311 -7.01 8.07 -8.71
CA GLY A 311 -6.07 7.21 -8.00
C GLY A 311 -6.76 6.11 -7.19
N MET A 312 -7.81 6.46 -6.44
CA MET A 312 -8.62 5.48 -5.70
C MET A 312 -9.32 4.49 -6.64
N SER A 313 -9.83 4.96 -7.79
CA SER A 313 -10.53 4.12 -8.76
C SER A 313 -9.58 3.19 -9.53
N LEU A 314 -8.38 3.67 -9.90
CA LEU A 314 -7.34 2.85 -10.53
C LEU A 314 -6.85 1.74 -9.60
N GLN A 315 -6.63 2.06 -8.32
CA GLN A 315 -6.27 1.08 -7.31
C GLN A 315 -7.40 0.09 -6.99
N MET A 316 -8.66 0.54 -7.01
CA MET A 316 -9.83 -0.34 -6.95
C MET A 316 -9.87 -1.29 -8.16
N PHE A 317 -9.75 -0.75 -9.38
CA PHE A 317 -9.82 -1.54 -10.59
C PHE A 317 -8.63 -2.49 -10.76
N GLN A 318 -7.44 -2.16 -10.24
CA GLN A 318 -6.32 -3.12 -10.17
C GLN A 318 -6.75 -4.41 -9.44
N GLN A 319 -7.46 -4.29 -8.32
CA GLN A 319 -7.96 -5.46 -7.58
C GLN A 319 -9.14 -6.13 -8.30
N LEU A 320 -10.10 -5.33 -8.79
CA LEU A 320 -11.26 -5.82 -9.56
C LEU A 320 -10.90 -6.37 -10.96
N THR A 321 -9.63 -6.34 -11.39
CA THR A 321 -9.17 -7.12 -12.56
C THR A 321 -9.42 -8.62 -12.37
N GLY A 322 -9.40 -9.11 -11.13
CA GLY A 322 -9.52 -10.53 -10.77
C GLY A 322 -8.18 -11.23 -10.47
N ALA A 323 -7.05 -10.54 -10.41
CA ALA A 323 -5.75 -11.19 -10.16
C ALA A 323 -5.68 -11.94 -8.81
N ASN A 324 -6.22 -11.35 -7.74
CA ASN A 324 -6.26 -12.00 -6.42
C ASN A 324 -7.13 -13.27 -6.37
N TYR A 325 -8.08 -13.43 -7.29
CA TYR A 325 -8.86 -14.67 -7.39
C TYR A 325 -7.94 -15.86 -7.64
N PHE A 326 -6.98 -15.71 -8.55
CA PHE A 326 -5.96 -16.73 -8.83
C PHE A 326 -4.86 -16.78 -7.76
N PHE A 327 -4.43 -15.65 -7.19
CA PHE A 327 -3.36 -15.67 -6.17
C PHE A 327 -3.80 -16.24 -4.83
N TYR A 328 -5.05 -16.02 -4.39
CA TYR A 328 -5.55 -16.52 -3.10
C TYR A 328 -6.26 -17.87 -3.21
N TYR A 329 -7.00 -18.11 -4.30
CA TYR A 329 -7.85 -19.30 -4.43
C TYR A 329 -7.46 -20.19 -5.63
N GLY A 330 -6.35 -19.90 -6.32
CA GLY A 330 -5.91 -20.64 -7.52
C GLY A 330 -5.73 -22.14 -7.29
N THR A 331 -5.16 -22.54 -6.16
CA THR A 331 -5.08 -23.94 -5.70
C THR A 331 -6.46 -24.60 -5.61
N THR A 332 -7.39 -24.02 -4.84
CA THR A 332 -8.79 -24.49 -4.71
C THR A 332 -9.48 -24.59 -6.07
N ILE A 333 -9.30 -23.58 -6.93
CA ILE A 333 -9.82 -23.54 -8.31
C ILE A 333 -9.26 -24.72 -9.13
N PHE A 334 -7.94 -24.89 -9.18
CA PHE A 334 -7.32 -25.97 -9.97
C PHE A 334 -7.59 -27.37 -9.38
N GLN A 335 -7.89 -27.48 -8.08
CA GLN A 335 -8.32 -28.72 -7.43
C GLN A 335 -9.73 -29.12 -7.85
N SER A 336 -10.68 -28.18 -7.90
CA SER A 336 -12.03 -28.42 -8.45
C SER A 336 -12.04 -28.86 -9.92
N VAL A 337 -10.91 -28.70 -10.61
CA VAL A 337 -10.68 -29.06 -12.01
C VAL A 337 -9.97 -30.43 -12.15
N SER A 338 -9.68 -31.12 -11.04
CA SER A 338 -8.98 -32.43 -10.97
C SER A 338 -7.55 -32.47 -11.53
N ILE A 339 -6.89 -31.31 -11.67
CA ILE A 339 -5.50 -31.20 -12.12
C ILE A 339 -4.60 -30.86 -10.92
N ASN A 340 -3.34 -31.34 -10.94
CA ASN A 340 -2.39 -31.20 -9.84
C ASN A 340 -2.16 -29.73 -9.44
N SER A 341 -2.84 -29.30 -8.38
CA SER A 341 -3.20 -27.90 -8.15
C SER A 341 -2.00 -27.07 -7.70
N TYR A 342 -1.12 -27.67 -6.88
CA TYR A 342 0.13 -27.05 -6.45
C TYR A 342 1.12 -26.86 -7.61
N LYS A 343 1.23 -27.83 -8.54
CA LYS A 343 2.06 -27.68 -9.75
C LYS A 343 1.52 -26.55 -10.64
N THR A 344 0.21 -26.48 -10.85
CA THR A 344 -0.42 -25.41 -11.62
C THR A 344 -0.20 -24.05 -10.98
N GLN A 345 -0.31 -23.93 -9.64
CA GLN A 345 -0.05 -22.67 -8.94
C GLN A 345 1.41 -22.21 -9.07
N ILE A 346 2.39 -23.14 -9.06
CA ILE A 346 3.79 -22.80 -9.38
C ILE A 346 3.90 -22.28 -10.81
N ILE A 347 3.31 -22.94 -11.80
CA ILE A 347 3.38 -22.50 -13.21
C ILE A 347 2.81 -21.08 -13.35
N LEU A 348 1.64 -20.81 -12.77
CA LEU A 348 0.99 -19.50 -12.79
C LEU A 348 1.87 -18.42 -12.15
N ASN A 349 2.46 -18.70 -10.99
CA ASN A 349 3.32 -17.75 -10.28
C ASN A 349 4.70 -17.58 -10.96
N THR A 350 5.22 -18.61 -11.64
CA THR A 350 6.43 -18.54 -12.47
C THR A 350 6.21 -17.60 -13.65
N ILE A 351 5.08 -17.76 -14.35
CA ILE A 351 4.67 -16.86 -15.43
C ILE A 351 4.53 -15.44 -14.90
N ASN A 352 3.88 -15.24 -13.75
CA ASN A 352 3.77 -13.92 -13.12
C ASN A 352 5.13 -13.27 -12.88
N PHE A 353 6.08 -13.99 -12.28
CA PHE A 353 7.43 -13.47 -12.00
C PHE A 353 8.20 -13.15 -13.29
N LEU A 354 8.29 -14.09 -14.24
CA LEU A 354 9.05 -13.89 -15.49
C LEU A 354 8.45 -12.78 -16.36
N VAL A 355 7.12 -12.71 -16.47
CA VAL A 355 6.44 -11.68 -17.26
C VAL A 355 6.50 -10.31 -16.60
N THR A 356 6.71 -10.22 -15.28
CA THR A 356 6.90 -8.92 -14.60
C THR A 356 8.08 -8.14 -15.20
N PHE A 357 9.18 -8.81 -15.58
CA PHE A 357 10.30 -8.14 -16.27
C PHE A 357 9.88 -7.48 -17.59
N ILE A 358 9.01 -8.14 -18.37
CA ILE A 358 8.44 -7.59 -19.60
C ILE A 358 7.52 -6.40 -19.27
N GLY A 359 6.74 -6.50 -18.18
CA GLY A 359 5.93 -5.39 -17.66
C GLY A 359 6.74 -4.14 -17.32
N LEU A 360 7.92 -4.30 -16.70
CA LEU A 360 8.82 -3.16 -16.42
C LEU A 360 9.30 -2.49 -17.72
N TYR A 361 9.70 -3.27 -18.72
CA TYR A 361 10.07 -2.74 -20.04
C TYR A 361 8.91 -1.99 -20.70
N ILE A 362 7.68 -2.53 -20.61
CA ILE A 362 6.46 -1.93 -21.16
C ILE A 362 6.12 -0.60 -20.47
N VAL A 363 6.29 -0.49 -19.14
CA VAL A 363 6.05 0.75 -18.37
C VAL A 363 6.91 1.91 -18.85
N GLU A 364 8.17 1.66 -19.21
CA GLU A 364 9.08 2.70 -19.69
C GLU A 364 8.86 3.04 -21.18
N HIS A 365 8.73 2.02 -22.03
CA HIS A 365 8.75 2.19 -23.50
C HIS A 365 7.37 2.42 -24.11
N TYR A 366 6.26 2.04 -23.46
CA TYR A 366 4.90 2.20 -23.97
C TYR A 366 4.04 3.09 -23.07
N GLY A 367 3.13 3.84 -23.69
CA GLY A 367 2.27 4.81 -22.99
C GLY A 367 1.41 4.18 -21.91
N ARG A 368 1.27 4.87 -20.75
CA ARG A 368 0.52 4.41 -19.57
C ARG A 368 -0.91 4.06 -19.95
N ARG A 369 -1.57 4.94 -20.72
CA ARG A 369 -2.98 4.83 -21.09
C ARG A 369 -3.22 3.71 -22.10
N LYS A 370 -2.36 3.60 -23.12
CA LYS A 370 -2.48 2.56 -24.16
C LYS A 370 -2.30 1.16 -23.57
N SER A 371 -1.28 0.97 -22.73
CA SER A 371 -0.95 -0.31 -22.12
C SER A 371 -2.05 -0.81 -21.17
N LEU A 372 -2.62 0.07 -20.33
CA LEU A 372 -3.75 -0.30 -19.47
C LEU A 372 -5.01 -0.68 -20.26
N ILE A 373 -5.34 0.06 -21.33
CA ILE A 373 -6.50 -0.29 -22.18
C ILE A 373 -6.28 -1.66 -22.84
N ALA A 374 -5.14 -1.88 -23.50
CA ALA A 374 -4.81 -3.16 -24.12
C ALA A 374 -4.85 -4.32 -23.12
N GLY A 375 -4.26 -4.13 -21.93
CA GLY A 375 -4.31 -5.10 -20.84
C GLY A 375 -5.74 -5.41 -20.37
N SER A 376 -6.60 -4.39 -20.25
CA SER A 376 -7.99 -4.58 -19.83
C SER A 376 -8.81 -5.37 -20.87
N THR A 377 -8.61 -5.12 -22.17
CA THR A 377 -9.25 -5.87 -23.25
C THR A 377 -8.77 -7.33 -23.28
N TRP A 378 -7.47 -7.55 -23.12
CA TRP A 378 -6.90 -8.89 -23.05
C TRP A 378 -7.43 -9.70 -21.85
N MET A 379 -7.41 -9.10 -20.66
CA MET A 379 -7.93 -9.72 -19.43
C MET A 379 -9.44 -9.98 -19.50
N PHE A 380 -10.22 -9.09 -20.12
CA PHE A 380 -11.63 -9.30 -20.41
C PHE A 380 -11.85 -10.57 -21.26
N ILE A 381 -11.12 -10.73 -22.37
CA ILE A 381 -11.23 -11.92 -23.24
C ILE A 381 -10.87 -13.20 -22.46
N CYS A 382 -9.78 -13.17 -21.69
CA CYS A 382 -9.34 -14.33 -20.91
C CYS A 382 -10.39 -14.73 -19.86
N PHE A 383 -10.96 -13.78 -19.11
CA PHE A 383 -11.99 -14.07 -18.12
C PHE A 383 -13.33 -14.50 -18.73
N LEU A 384 -13.70 -13.94 -19.88
CA LEU A 384 -14.90 -14.34 -20.63
C LEU A 384 -14.82 -15.81 -21.05
N ILE A 385 -13.67 -16.26 -21.54
CA ILE A 385 -13.45 -17.66 -21.93
C ILE A 385 -13.33 -18.55 -20.69
N PHE A 386 -12.55 -18.17 -19.68
CA PHE A 386 -12.40 -18.91 -18.42
C PHE A 386 -13.76 -19.19 -17.75
N ALA A 387 -14.61 -18.16 -17.62
CA ALA A 387 -15.94 -18.28 -17.03
C ALA A 387 -16.87 -19.17 -17.86
N SER A 388 -16.83 -19.03 -19.19
CA SER A 388 -17.68 -19.80 -20.10
C SER A 388 -17.31 -21.29 -20.10
N VAL A 389 -16.01 -21.62 -20.18
CA VAL A 389 -15.52 -23.00 -20.13
C VAL A 389 -15.82 -23.63 -18.77
N GLY A 390 -15.53 -22.92 -17.66
CA GLY A 390 -15.78 -23.43 -16.31
C GLY A 390 -17.26 -23.57 -15.96
N HIS A 391 -18.16 -22.79 -16.58
CA HIS A 391 -19.59 -22.91 -16.34
C HIS A 391 -20.28 -23.94 -17.25
N PHE A 392 -19.97 -23.96 -18.56
CA PHE A 392 -20.70 -24.75 -19.55
C PHE A 392 -20.03 -26.06 -19.97
N SER A 393 -18.71 -26.21 -19.77
CA SER A 393 -17.95 -27.35 -20.31
C SER A 393 -17.24 -28.20 -19.25
N LEU A 394 -17.18 -27.74 -18.00
CA LEU A 394 -16.66 -28.52 -16.88
C LEU A 394 -17.79 -29.32 -16.22
N ASP A 395 -17.69 -30.65 -16.26
CA ASP A 395 -18.53 -31.54 -15.43
C ASP A 395 -18.14 -31.35 -13.96
N ARG A 396 -19.12 -31.04 -13.10
CA ARG A 396 -18.89 -30.76 -11.67
C ARG A 396 -18.95 -31.99 -10.79
N ASP A 397 -19.73 -32.98 -11.20
CA ASP A 397 -19.90 -34.20 -10.43
C ASP A 397 -18.76 -35.18 -10.75
N ASP A 398 -18.16 -35.07 -11.94
CA ASP A 398 -16.92 -35.76 -12.28
C ASP A 398 -16.00 -34.94 -13.23
N PRO A 399 -15.17 -34.03 -12.67
CA PRO A 399 -14.25 -33.21 -13.46
C PRO A 399 -13.24 -34.01 -14.29
N THR A 400 -12.99 -35.29 -13.95
CA THR A 400 -12.05 -36.14 -14.68
C THR A 400 -12.53 -36.45 -16.09
N LYS A 401 -13.86 -36.48 -16.32
CA LYS A 401 -14.47 -36.66 -17.65
C LYS A 401 -14.23 -35.46 -18.58
N THR A 402 -13.93 -34.28 -18.04
CA THR A 402 -13.82 -33.02 -18.78
C THR A 402 -12.44 -32.37 -18.65
N GLN A 403 -11.39 -33.18 -18.51
CA GLN A 403 -9.99 -32.73 -18.34
C GLN A 403 -9.55 -31.67 -19.37
N GLY A 404 -10.03 -31.74 -20.63
CA GLY A 404 -9.74 -30.74 -21.66
C GLY A 404 -10.29 -29.33 -21.35
N ALA A 405 -11.50 -29.23 -20.80
CA ALA A 405 -12.05 -27.96 -20.32
C ALA A 405 -11.20 -27.40 -19.16
N GLY A 406 -10.74 -28.29 -18.27
CA GLY A 406 -9.84 -27.96 -17.19
C GLY A 406 -8.50 -27.38 -17.62
N ILE A 407 -7.85 -28.01 -18.61
CA ILE A 407 -6.61 -27.50 -19.20
C ILE A 407 -6.84 -26.14 -19.86
N ALA A 408 -7.95 -25.95 -20.58
CA ALA A 408 -8.28 -24.66 -21.18
C ALA A 408 -8.44 -23.55 -20.11
N MET A 409 -9.12 -23.83 -19.00
CA MET A 409 -9.22 -22.88 -17.87
C MET A 409 -7.84 -22.48 -17.32
N ILE A 410 -6.93 -23.45 -17.16
CA ILE A 410 -5.56 -23.18 -16.70
C ILE A 410 -4.80 -22.30 -17.70
N VAL A 411 -4.90 -22.60 -18.99
CA VAL A 411 -4.26 -21.80 -20.05
C VAL A 411 -4.79 -20.36 -20.03
N PHE A 412 -6.11 -20.15 -19.96
CA PHE A 412 -6.68 -18.80 -19.91
C PHE A 412 -6.40 -18.07 -18.60
N ALA A 413 -6.23 -18.76 -17.46
CA ALA A 413 -5.72 -18.17 -16.22
C ALA A 413 -4.27 -17.70 -16.37
N CYS A 414 -3.40 -18.50 -17.01
CA CYS A 414 -2.02 -18.13 -17.29
C CYS A 414 -1.91 -16.94 -18.27
N LEU A 415 -2.72 -16.94 -19.34
CA LEU A 415 -2.81 -15.82 -20.29
C LEU A 415 -3.36 -14.55 -19.62
N PHE A 416 -4.36 -14.67 -18.74
CA PHE A 416 -4.84 -13.54 -17.92
C PHE A 416 -3.70 -12.94 -17.09
N ILE A 417 -2.93 -13.78 -16.38
CA ILE A 417 -1.81 -13.34 -15.53
C ILE A 417 -0.70 -12.68 -16.34
N LEU A 418 -0.42 -13.15 -17.57
CA LEU A 418 0.49 -12.48 -18.50
C LEU A 418 0.01 -11.06 -18.81
N GLY A 419 -1.28 -10.87 -19.11
CA GLY A 419 -1.87 -9.55 -19.34
C GLY A 419 -1.80 -8.65 -18.11
N PHE A 420 -2.14 -9.17 -16.93
CA PHE A 420 -2.09 -8.42 -15.67
C PHE A 420 -0.65 -7.98 -15.33
N ALA A 421 0.32 -8.89 -15.39
CA ALA A 421 1.71 -8.63 -15.01
C ALA A 421 2.43 -7.69 -16.00
N THR A 422 2.09 -7.72 -17.28
CA THR A 422 2.62 -6.77 -18.27
C THR A 422 2.03 -5.36 -18.16
N THR A 423 0.84 -5.21 -17.56
CA THR A 423 0.09 -3.94 -17.61
C THR A 423 -0.39 -3.47 -16.23
N TRP A 424 -1.56 -3.91 -15.76
CA TRP A 424 -2.23 -3.38 -14.57
C TRP A 424 -1.48 -3.58 -13.25
N GLY A 425 -0.60 -4.59 -13.16
CA GLY A 425 0.29 -4.79 -12.01
C GLY A 425 1.21 -3.59 -11.78
N PRO A 426 2.28 -3.42 -12.58
CA PRO A 426 3.28 -2.36 -12.35
C PRO A 426 2.80 -0.95 -12.75
N MET A 427 1.93 -0.83 -13.77
CA MET A 427 1.57 0.48 -14.34
C MET A 427 0.73 1.32 -13.38
N ILE A 428 -0.17 0.70 -12.59
CA ILE A 428 -1.03 1.43 -11.65
C ILE A 428 -0.18 2.10 -10.56
N TRP A 429 0.76 1.36 -9.95
CA TRP A 429 1.69 1.92 -8.96
C TRP A 429 2.56 3.06 -9.54
N THR A 430 2.95 2.96 -10.81
CA THR A 430 3.68 4.01 -11.52
C THR A 430 2.84 5.28 -11.67
N ILE A 431 1.63 5.16 -12.21
CA ILE A 431 0.68 6.29 -12.33
C ILE A 431 0.38 6.90 -10.96
N MET A 432 0.28 6.10 -9.90
CA MET A 432 0.03 6.61 -8.55
C MET A 432 1.13 7.54 -8.03
N ALA A 433 2.39 7.35 -8.45
CA ALA A 433 3.49 8.26 -8.11
C ALA A 433 3.48 9.54 -8.98
N GLU A 434 2.95 9.45 -10.20
CA GLU A 434 2.94 10.52 -11.21
C GLU A 434 1.78 11.53 -11.01
N ILE A 435 0.57 11.09 -10.67
CA ILE A 435 -0.63 11.96 -10.70
C ILE A 435 -0.66 13.08 -9.65
N PHE A 436 0.05 12.92 -8.53
CA PHE A 436 -0.06 13.84 -7.39
C PHE A 436 1.07 14.88 -7.33
N PRO A 437 0.75 16.16 -7.04
CA PRO A 437 1.74 17.21 -6.85
C PRO A 437 2.55 16.96 -5.57
N SER A 438 3.78 17.50 -5.52
CA SER A 438 4.72 17.22 -4.42
C SER A 438 4.12 17.46 -3.03
N ARG A 439 3.35 18.54 -2.85
CA ARG A 439 2.69 18.91 -1.59
C ARG A 439 1.72 17.85 -1.05
N TYR A 440 0.94 17.21 -1.93
CA TYR A 440 -0.12 16.29 -1.53
C TYR A 440 0.19 14.81 -1.84
N ARG A 441 1.35 14.52 -2.44
CA ARG A 441 1.73 13.19 -2.95
C ARG A 441 1.58 12.07 -1.93
N ALA A 442 2.17 12.21 -0.75
CA ALA A 442 2.12 11.17 0.29
C ALA A 442 0.67 10.84 0.71
N LYS A 443 -0.18 11.86 0.88
CA LYS A 443 -1.57 11.72 1.34
C LYS A 443 -2.49 11.16 0.26
N GLY A 444 -2.32 11.61 -0.99
CA GLY A 444 -3.01 11.05 -2.14
C GLY A 444 -2.65 9.57 -2.34
N MET A 445 -1.36 9.24 -2.32
CA MET A 445 -0.88 7.86 -2.45
C MET A 445 -1.41 6.96 -1.31
N ALA A 446 -1.40 7.44 -0.07
CA ALA A 446 -1.93 6.69 1.07
C ALA A 446 -3.43 6.38 0.92
N LEU A 447 -4.25 7.36 0.51
CA LEU A 447 -5.69 7.17 0.34
C LEU A 447 -6.02 6.23 -0.84
N SER A 448 -5.28 6.30 -1.94
CA SER A 448 -5.44 5.36 -3.05
C SER A 448 -4.92 3.95 -2.71
N THR A 449 -3.86 3.84 -1.92
CA THR A 449 -3.37 2.56 -1.38
C THR A 449 -4.37 1.95 -0.39
N ALA A 450 -5.04 2.77 0.42
CA ALA A 450 -6.18 2.33 1.24
C ALA A 450 -7.35 1.80 0.38
N SER A 451 -7.65 2.44 -0.76
CA SER A 451 -8.63 1.89 -1.73
C SER A 451 -8.21 0.50 -2.24
N ASN A 452 -6.93 0.32 -2.59
CA ASN A 452 -6.38 -0.98 -2.98
C ASN A 452 -6.65 -2.06 -1.91
N TRP A 453 -6.26 -1.79 -0.66
CA TRP A 453 -6.41 -2.75 0.44
C TRP A 453 -7.86 -3.02 0.84
N LEU A 454 -8.75 -2.02 0.76
CA LEU A 454 -10.18 -2.20 0.97
C LEU A 454 -10.77 -3.18 -0.05
N TRP A 455 -10.48 -3.01 -1.34
CA TRP A 455 -10.97 -3.91 -2.38
C TRP A 455 -10.29 -5.29 -2.34
N ASN A 456 -9.03 -5.36 -1.91
CA ASN A 456 -8.37 -6.62 -1.60
C ASN A 456 -9.10 -7.38 -0.49
N PHE A 457 -9.49 -6.72 0.61
CA PHE A 457 -10.33 -7.31 1.68
C PHE A 457 -11.68 -7.80 1.14
N LEU A 458 -12.40 -6.94 0.40
CA LEU A 458 -13.72 -7.29 -0.13
C LEU A 458 -13.65 -8.53 -1.03
N LEU A 459 -12.68 -8.60 -1.94
CA LEU A 459 -12.48 -9.77 -2.79
C LEU A 459 -12.07 -11.00 -1.97
N ALA A 460 -11.10 -10.88 -1.07
CA ALA A 460 -10.65 -11.98 -0.23
C ALA A 460 -11.80 -12.58 0.59
N PHE A 461 -12.64 -11.75 1.20
CA PHE A 461 -13.74 -12.19 2.06
C PHE A 461 -14.95 -12.72 1.27
N PHE A 462 -15.39 -12.00 0.24
CA PHE A 462 -16.63 -12.35 -0.48
C PHE A 462 -16.44 -13.41 -1.57
N THR A 463 -15.23 -13.61 -2.11
CA THR A 463 -14.96 -14.62 -3.17
C THR A 463 -15.55 -16.00 -2.84
N PRO A 464 -15.30 -16.62 -1.66
CA PRO A 464 -15.84 -17.95 -1.37
C PRO A 464 -17.37 -18.00 -1.37
N PHE A 465 -18.05 -16.92 -0.97
CA PHE A 465 -19.52 -16.85 -0.97
C PHE A 465 -20.05 -16.75 -2.40
N ILE A 466 -19.47 -15.84 -3.19
CA ILE A 466 -19.88 -15.61 -4.58
C ILE A 466 -19.60 -16.87 -5.42
N THR A 467 -18.41 -17.46 -5.31
CA THR A 467 -18.06 -18.71 -6.03
C THR A 467 -18.93 -19.90 -5.60
N LYS A 468 -19.42 -19.94 -4.36
CA LYS A 468 -20.38 -20.97 -3.93
C LYS A 468 -21.75 -20.83 -4.61
N ASP A 469 -22.24 -19.60 -4.73
CA ASP A 469 -23.61 -19.32 -5.20
C ASP A 469 -23.70 -19.18 -6.74
N ILE A 470 -22.66 -18.65 -7.40
CA ILE A 470 -22.62 -18.41 -8.85
C ILE A 470 -21.42 -19.03 -9.57
N ASP A 471 -20.63 -19.87 -8.89
CA ASP A 471 -19.57 -20.68 -9.52
C ASP A 471 -18.55 -19.89 -10.37
N PHE A 472 -18.07 -20.49 -11.47
CA PHE A 472 -17.17 -19.86 -12.43
C PHE A 472 -17.80 -18.70 -13.20
N ARG A 473 -19.14 -18.50 -13.16
CA ARG A 473 -19.76 -17.25 -13.65
C ARG A 473 -19.25 -16.01 -12.90
N TYR A 474 -18.62 -16.16 -11.73
CA TYR A 474 -17.92 -15.06 -11.08
C TYR A 474 -16.84 -14.42 -11.98
N GLY A 475 -16.24 -15.18 -12.90
CA GLY A 475 -15.34 -14.66 -13.91
C GLY A 475 -15.98 -13.61 -14.85
N TYR A 476 -17.29 -13.66 -15.08
CA TYR A 476 -18.00 -12.61 -15.83
C TYR A 476 -18.08 -11.28 -15.07
N VAL A 477 -18.08 -11.31 -13.73
CA VAL A 477 -18.00 -10.09 -12.91
C VAL A 477 -16.65 -9.43 -13.11
N PHE A 478 -15.55 -10.19 -13.04
CA PHE A 478 -14.21 -9.68 -13.35
C PHE A 478 -14.09 -9.22 -14.81
N ALA A 479 -14.69 -9.93 -15.78
CA ALA A 479 -14.73 -9.49 -17.17
C ALA A 479 -15.40 -8.10 -17.30
N GLY A 480 -16.58 -7.91 -16.69
CA GLY A 480 -17.27 -6.62 -16.65
C GLY A 480 -16.44 -5.52 -15.97
N CYS A 481 -15.79 -5.82 -14.84
CA CYS A 481 -14.90 -4.90 -14.16
C CYS A 481 -13.68 -4.49 -15.02
N ASN A 482 -13.11 -5.41 -15.81
CA ASN A 482 -12.03 -5.09 -16.74
C ASN A 482 -12.49 -4.11 -17.83
N VAL A 483 -13.69 -4.29 -18.40
CA VAL A 483 -14.27 -3.33 -19.36
C VAL A 483 -14.46 -1.95 -18.71
N LEU A 484 -15.05 -1.89 -17.52
CA LEU A 484 -15.26 -0.63 -16.79
C LEU A 484 -13.94 0.06 -16.43
N GLY A 485 -12.91 -0.71 -16.04
CA GLY A 485 -11.56 -0.20 -15.78
C GLY A 485 -10.90 0.37 -17.05
N GLY A 486 -11.02 -0.32 -18.18
CA GLY A 486 -10.55 0.15 -19.49
C GLY A 486 -11.24 1.44 -19.94
N LEU A 487 -12.56 1.54 -19.75
CA LEU A 487 -13.34 2.75 -20.03
C LEU A 487 -12.94 3.91 -19.10
N LEU A 488 -12.69 3.65 -17.81
CA LEU A 488 -12.22 4.67 -16.87
C LEU A 488 -10.85 5.22 -17.31
N VAL A 489 -9.92 4.35 -17.69
CA VAL A 489 -8.62 4.75 -18.25
C VAL A 489 -8.79 5.54 -19.54
N TYR A 490 -9.70 5.13 -20.42
CA TYR A 490 -9.97 5.83 -21.67
C TYR A 490 -10.50 7.26 -21.45
N PHE A 491 -11.49 7.45 -20.56
CA PHE A 491 -12.14 8.75 -20.39
C PHE A 491 -11.48 9.69 -19.37
N PHE A 492 -10.75 9.18 -18.37
CA PHE A 492 -10.31 9.98 -17.21
C PHE A 492 -8.79 10.03 -17.00
N VAL A 493 -7.99 9.09 -17.53
CA VAL A 493 -6.54 9.05 -17.30
C VAL A 493 -5.78 9.82 -18.38
N ILE A 494 -4.95 10.77 -17.95
CA ILE A 494 -4.03 11.55 -18.79
C ILE A 494 -2.79 10.70 -19.10
N GLU A 495 -2.26 10.76 -20.32
CA GLU A 495 -1.01 10.10 -20.69
C GLU A 495 0.20 10.83 -20.08
N GLY A 496 0.95 10.14 -19.22
CA GLY A 496 2.12 10.68 -18.50
C GLY A 496 3.47 10.25 -19.09
N GLN A 497 3.51 9.40 -20.12
CA GLN A 497 4.78 8.92 -20.68
C GLN A 497 5.66 10.06 -21.18
N GLY A 498 6.92 10.07 -20.75
CA GLY A 498 7.92 11.05 -21.16
C GLY A 498 7.71 12.46 -20.60
N ARG A 499 6.84 12.63 -19.58
CA ARG A 499 6.55 13.91 -18.94
C ARG A 499 7.19 14.03 -17.58
N THR A 500 7.57 15.25 -17.24
CA THR A 500 7.95 15.63 -15.87
C THR A 500 6.72 15.64 -14.96
N LEU A 501 6.93 15.54 -13.65
CA LEU A 501 5.84 15.56 -12.66
C LEU A 501 5.15 16.94 -12.65
N GLU A 502 5.91 17.96 -13.01
CA GLU A 502 5.53 19.38 -13.12
C GLU A 502 4.68 19.65 -14.37
N GLU A 503 5.00 19.03 -15.50
CA GLU A 503 4.12 19.02 -16.69
C GLU A 503 2.80 18.30 -16.39
N ILE A 504 2.85 17.11 -15.78
CA ILE A 504 1.64 16.35 -15.42
C ILE A 504 0.75 17.18 -14.46
N ASP A 505 1.36 17.86 -13.48
CA ASP A 505 0.62 18.78 -12.59
C ASP A 505 -0.08 19.89 -13.39
N THR A 506 0.64 20.51 -14.33
CA THR A 506 0.11 21.57 -15.21
C THR A 506 -1.03 21.05 -16.08
N MET A 507 -0.91 19.88 -16.72
CA MET A 507 -1.96 19.27 -17.55
C MET A 507 -3.28 19.06 -16.78
N TYR A 508 -3.19 18.65 -15.51
CA TYR A 508 -4.36 18.51 -14.65
C TYR A 508 -4.98 19.86 -14.27
N LEU A 509 -4.18 20.91 -14.08
CA LEU A 509 -4.63 22.27 -13.76
C LEU A 509 -5.30 22.95 -14.97
N GLU A 510 -4.70 22.82 -16.16
CA GLU A 510 -5.24 23.26 -17.45
C GLU A 510 -6.48 22.48 -17.90
N LYS A 511 -6.83 21.39 -17.20
CA LYS A 511 -8.00 20.55 -17.47
C LYS A 511 -7.90 19.84 -18.84
N VAL A 512 -6.69 19.49 -19.26
CA VAL A 512 -6.40 18.83 -20.55
C VAL A 512 -7.30 17.59 -20.74
N ASN A 513 -7.92 17.46 -21.91
CA ASN A 513 -8.80 16.34 -22.21
C ASN A 513 -7.99 15.02 -22.23
N PRO A 514 -8.32 14.02 -21.37
CA PRO A 514 -7.58 12.75 -21.27
C PRO A 514 -7.38 12.02 -22.60
N ILE A 515 -8.34 12.09 -23.52
CA ILE A 515 -8.27 11.44 -24.85
C ILE A 515 -7.21 12.08 -25.74
N LYS A 516 -7.02 13.41 -25.64
CA LYS A 516 -6.06 14.19 -26.45
C LYS A 516 -4.73 14.46 -25.73
N SER A 517 -4.61 14.06 -24.46
CA SER A 517 -3.43 14.30 -23.60
C SER A 517 -2.08 14.00 -24.25
N ALA A 518 -1.96 12.90 -24.98
CA ALA A 518 -0.73 12.51 -25.67
C ALA A 518 -0.24 13.52 -26.75
N LYS A 519 -1.10 14.44 -27.21
CA LYS A 519 -0.78 15.50 -28.17
C LYS A 519 -0.59 16.88 -27.53
N TRP A 520 -0.67 16.99 -26.20
CA TRP A 520 -0.45 18.25 -25.49
C TRP A 520 1.03 18.68 -25.61
N VAL A 521 1.27 19.97 -25.78
CA VAL A 521 2.60 20.57 -25.87
C VAL A 521 2.79 21.41 -24.61
N PRO A 522 3.92 21.28 -23.89
CA PRO A 522 4.09 22.01 -22.64
C PRO A 522 4.29 23.51 -22.93
N PRO A 523 3.61 24.41 -22.19
CA PRO A 523 3.90 25.85 -22.26
C PRO A 523 5.27 26.14 -21.64
N PRO A 524 5.82 27.37 -21.81
CA PRO A 524 7.13 27.73 -21.27
C PRO A 524 7.25 27.47 -19.75
N PRO A 525 8.45 27.11 -19.23
CA PRO A 525 8.63 26.76 -17.81
C PRO A 525 8.16 27.83 -16.81
N GLU A 526 8.30 29.11 -17.17
CA GLU A 526 7.81 30.24 -16.37
C GLU A 526 6.28 30.27 -16.24
N GLU A 527 5.57 29.98 -17.34
CA GLU A 527 4.12 29.89 -17.37
C GLU A 527 3.62 28.67 -16.59
N MET A 528 4.28 27.51 -16.75
CA MET A 528 4.00 26.32 -15.93
C MET A 528 4.20 26.59 -14.44
N SER A 529 5.24 27.35 -14.04
CA SER A 529 5.43 27.75 -12.64
C SER A 529 4.36 28.74 -12.19
N ARG A 530 3.96 29.70 -13.03
CA ARG A 530 2.90 30.66 -12.72
C ARG A 530 1.55 29.97 -12.47
N ILE A 531 1.17 29.02 -13.32
CA ILE A 531 -0.07 28.23 -13.20
C ILE A 531 -0.07 27.44 -11.86
N ARG A 532 1.02 26.75 -11.54
CA ARG A 532 1.14 25.95 -10.30
C ARG A 532 1.20 26.81 -9.03
N LYS A 533 1.84 27.98 -9.09
CA LYS A 533 1.84 28.99 -8.01
C LYS A 533 0.43 29.53 -7.76
N GLN A 534 -0.31 29.91 -8.82
CA GLN A 534 -1.70 30.35 -8.71
C GLN A 534 -2.63 29.25 -8.16
N ALA A 535 -2.33 27.98 -8.45
CA ALA A 535 -3.08 26.84 -7.93
C ALA A 535 -2.68 26.41 -6.50
N GLY A 536 -1.57 26.92 -5.95
CA GLY A 536 -1.03 26.53 -4.65
C GLY A 536 -0.53 25.08 -4.58
N THR A 537 -0.21 24.47 -5.73
CA THR A 537 0.33 23.09 -5.84
C THR A 537 1.86 23.06 -5.72
N ASP A 538 2.53 24.11 -6.19
CA ASP A 538 3.94 24.36 -5.93
C ASP A 538 4.17 24.86 -4.49
N LEU A 539 5.28 24.41 -3.91
CA LEU A 539 5.83 24.87 -2.64
C LEU A 539 7.03 25.80 -2.96
N GLU A 540 7.17 26.92 -2.24
CA GLU A 540 7.94 28.08 -2.72
C GLU A 540 9.39 27.84 -3.16
N THR A 541 9.69 28.35 -4.36
CA THR A 541 11.00 28.92 -4.69
C THR A 541 10.98 30.42 -4.39
N ALA A 542 11.05 30.79 -3.10
CA ALA A 542 11.25 32.17 -2.67
C ALA A 542 12.74 32.52 -2.70
N VAL A 543 13.31 32.59 -3.90
CA VAL A 543 14.51 33.38 -4.16
C VAL A 543 13.99 34.69 -4.72
N PRO A 544 14.11 35.84 -4.01
CA PRO A 544 13.92 37.13 -4.64
C PRO A 544 14.85 37.18 -5.85
N ALA A 545 14.35 37.57 -7.02
CA ALA A 545 15.23 37.85 -8.13
C ALA A 545 16.25 38.89 -7.63
N ALA A 546 17.53 38.50 -7.58
CA ALA A 546 18.59 39.46 -7.35
C ALA A 546 18.46 40.49 -8.47
N SER A 547 18.17 41.75 -8.09
CA SER A 547 17.96 42.84 -9.02
C SER A 547 19.14 42.90 -9.98
N SER A 548 18.85 42.96 -11.29
CA SER A 548 19.84 43.05 -12.35
C SER A 548 20.48 44.44 -12.46
N ASP A 549 20.60 45.12 -11.33
CA ASP A 549 20.99 46.52 -11.17
C ASP A 549 22.13 46.58 -10.13
N ASP A 550 23.30 46.06 -10.51
CA ASP A 550 24.56 46.32 -9.81
C ASP A 550 25.66 46.64 -10.84
N GLU A 551 25.35 47.66 -11.65
CA GLU A 551 26.32 48.38 -12.47
C GLU A 551 26.45 49.79 -11.85
N THR A 552 27.67 50.32 -11.76
CA THR A 552 28.06 51.61 -11.15
C THR A 552 28.15 51.69 -9.61
N LEU A 553 29.17 51.04 -9.03
CA LEU A 553 29.92 51.66 -7.94
C LEU A 553 31.41 51.76 -8.29
N ALA A 554 31.86 53.00 -8.53
CA ALA A 554 33.23 53.31 -8.91
C ALA A 554 34.20 53.17 -7.73
N ARG A 555 35.42 52.71 -8.02
CA ARG A 555 36.55 52.78 -7.09
C ARG A 555 36.97 54.23 -6.82
N PRO A 556 37.33 54.58 -5.59
CA PRO A 556 38.42 55.50 -5.33
C PRO A 556 39.67 54.74 -4.86
N SER A 557 40.83 55.19 -5.33
CA SER A 557 42.13 54.61 -5.07
C SER A 557 42.88 55.31 -3.93
N GLY A 558 43.46 54.52 -3.01
CA GLY A 558 44.68 54.88 -2.28
C GLY A 558 44.53 55.72 -1.00
N VAL A 559 45.12 55.25 0.09
CA VAL A 559 46.37 55.76 0.72
C VAL A 559 46.74 54.80 1.88
N THR A 560 47.98 54.88 2.34
CA THR A 560 48.73 53.87 3.11
C THR A 560 48.75 54.07 4.63
N ASP A 561 49.14 52.98 5.31
CA ASP A 561 49.97 52.93 6.53
C ASP A 561 49.32 53.11 7.92
N GLY A 562 49.99 52.56 8.96
CA GLY A 562 49.72 52.85 10.38
C GLY A 562 49.15 51.69 11.22
N GLY A 563 50.00 51.05 12.03
CA GLY A 563 49.66 49.90 12.88
C GLY A 563 49.12 50.17 14.30
N LEU A 564 49.09 49.08 15.07
CA LEU A 564 49.02 48.96 16.55
C LEU A 564 47.71 49.30 17.30
N GLY A 565 47.21 48.30 18.06
CA GLY A 565 47.01 48.49 19.51
C GLY A 565 45.74 47.94 20.17
N HIS A 566 45.85 46.80 20.90
CA HIS A 566 45.01 46.37 22.05
C HIS A 566 43.46 46.25 21.81
N HIS A 567 42.56 45.69 22.65
CA HIS A 567 42.49 44.65 23.70
C HIS A 567 40.97 44.37 23.94
N LYS A 568 40.46 43.30 24.59
CA LYS A 568 40.97 42.05 25.20
C LYS A 568 39.76 41.09 25.24
N GLU A 569 39.92 39.77 25.07
CA GLU A 569 38.93 38.79 25.60
C GLU A 569 39.63 37.60 26.28
N GLU A 570 39.12 37.24 27.45
CA GLU A 570 39.76 36.35 28.42
C GLU A 570 38.75 35.30 28.90
N HIS A 571 39.18 34.04 29.01
CA HIS A 571 38.31 32.93 29.40
C HIS A 571 38.20 32.76 30.92
N ALA A 572 36.96 32.59 31.40
CA ALA A 572 36.57 31.80 32.57
C ALA A 572 35.16 31.23 32.26
N GLY A 573 34.80 29.98 32.53
CA GLY A 573 34.86 29.30 33.83
C GLY A 573 33.71 29.80 34.72
N THR A 574 32.75 29.02 35.23
CA THR A 574 32.73 27.55 35.47
C THR A 574 31.29 27.08 35.82
N THR A 575 31.09 25.76 35.93
CA THR A 575 30.11 25.03 36.79
C THR A 575 28.62 24.87 36.42
N HIS A 576 28.15 23.64 36.67
CA HIS A 576 26.75 23.18 36.73
C HIS A 576 25.91 23.95 37.78
N ARG A 577 24.60 24.11 37.51
CA ARG A 577 23.50 23.52 38.32
C ARG A 577 22.10 23.73 37.72
N ASP A 578 21.26 22.72 37.92
CA ASP A 578 19.82 22.76 38.26
C ASP A 578 18.91 23.79 37.57
N TYR A 579 18.15 23.33 36.56
CA TYR A 579 16.95 24.02 36.09
C TYR A 579 15.72 23.62 36.91
N ALA A 580 15.50 24.33 38.01
CA ALA A 580 14.15 24.49 38.57
C ALA A 580 13.41 25.56 37.73
N PHE A 581 12.25 25.21 37.18
CA PHE A 581 11.36 26.17 36.53
C PHE A 581 10.32 26.63 37.54
N ASP A 582 10.38 27.91 37.92
CA ASP A 582 9.37 28.53 38.76
C ASP A 582 8.36 29.34 37.95
N CYS A 583 7.16 29.51 38.51
CA CYS A 583 5.98 30.02 37.81
C CYS A 583 6.07 31.50 37.40
N ILE A 584 5.53 31.83 36.22
CA ILE A 584 4.83 33.10 36.02
C ILE A 584 3.33 32.81 36.01
N ILE A 585 2.65 33.30 37.04
CA ILE A 585 1.21 33.25 37.19
C ILE A 585 0.57 34.29 36.27
N ASN A 586 -0.47 33.89 35.52
CA ASN A 586 -1.51 34.83 35.12
C ASN A 586 -2.87 34.15 35.26
N THR A 587 -3.70 34.69 36.16
CA THR A 587 -5.00 34.15 36.58
C THR A 587 -6.13 34.88 35.87
N ASP A 588 -6.93 34.14 35.08
CA ASP A 588 -8.39 34.24 34.92
C ASP A 588 -8.83 33.51 33.63
N SER A 589 -9.92 32.73 33.56
CA SER A 589 -10.80 32.20 34.63
C SER A 589 -11.53 30.94 34.12
N LYS A 590 -11.97 30.05 35.02
CA LYS A 590 -13.06 29.04 34.89
C LYS A 590 -13.05 28.16 33.61
N THR A 591 -12.85 26.84 33.69
CA THR A 591 -13.83 25.91 34.31
C THR A 591 -13.20 24.52 34.56
N LEU A 592 -13.45 23.91 35.73
CA LEU A 592 -13.12 22.52 36.07
C LEU A 592 -13.85 21.53 35.12
N SER A 593 -13.28 20.37 34.76
CA SER A 593 -13.13 19.24 35.70
C SER A 593 -12.15 18.18 35.19
N ILE A 594 -11.60 17.42 36.14
CA ILE A 594 -10.43 16.55 36.00
C ILE A 594 -10.83 15.11 35.67
N ILE A 595 -10.07 14.44 34.81
CA ILE A 595 -10.01 12.96 34.72
C ILE A 595 -8.66 12.52 35.33
N PRO A 596 -8.63 11.77 36.44
CA PRO A 596 -7.43 11.10 36.91
C PRO A 596 -7.44 9.61 36.57
N TYR A 597 -6.36 9.15 35.92
CA TYR A 597 -5.95 7.75 35.93
C TYR A 597 -5.08 7.50 37.18
N CYS A 598 -5.32 6.42 37.93
CA CYS A 598 -4.23 5.64 38.52
C CYS A 598 -4.64 4.21 38.92
N HIS A 599 -3.64 3.38 39.22
CA HIS A 599 -3.65 1.92 39.31
C HIS A 599 -3.86 1.37 40.74
N GLN A 600 -4.29 0.09 40.80
CA GLN A 600 -4.08 -0.88 41.91
C GLN A 600 -4.80 -0.56 43.25
N THR A 601 -5.25 -1.52 44.08
CA THR A 601 -4.89 -2.94 44.25
C THR A 601 -6.03 -3.76 44.89
N SER A 602 -6.07 -5.07 44.65
CA SER A 602 -6.49 -6.16 45.57
C SER A 602 -7.75 -6.03 46.48
N THR A 603 -8.80 -6.82 46.19
CA THR A 603 -9.49 -7.77 47.13
C THR A 603 -10.48 -8.63 46.30
N SER A 604 -10.27 -9.93 46.18
CA SER A 604 -10.82 -11.02 47.03
C SER A 604 -12.19 -11.58 46.52
N PRO A 605 -12.42 -12.91 46.48
CA PRO A 605 -13.41 -13.51 45.58
C PRO A 605 -14.77 -13.78 46.23
N LEU A 606 -15.83 -13.13 45.74
CA LEU A 606 -17.22 -13.47 46.14
C LEU A 606 -18.27 -13.42 45.01
N ALA A 607 -17.88 -13.06 43.78
CA ALA A 607 -18.80 -12.88 42.66
C ALA A 607 -18.96 -14.11 41.73
N THR A 608 -18.20 -15.19 41.97
CA THR A 608 -18.12 -16.35 41.06
C THR A 608 -19.00 -17.54 41.50
N ASN A 609 -19.45 -17.57 42.76
CA ASN A 609 -20.15 -18.73 43.35
C ASN A 609 -21.69 -18.56 43.45
N ILE A 610 -22.30 -17.67 42.68
CA ILE A 610 -23.78 -17.49 42.65
C ILE A 610 -24.36 -17.73 41.25
N ILE A 611 -23.53 -17.77 40.20
CA ILE A 611 -23.99 -17.94 38.81
C ILE A 611 -23.94 -19.41 38.35
N ASN A 612 -23.11 -20.26 38.96
CA ASN A 612 -22.94 -21.67 38.55
C ASN A 612 -23.93 -22.65 39.19
N ASP A 613 -24.67 -22.27 40.24
CA ASP A 613 -25.52 -23.18 41.03
C ASP A 613 -27.00 -23.24 40.59
N LEU A 614 -27.38 -22.60 39.47
CA LEU A 614 -28.80 -22.46 39.09
C LEU A 614 -29.24 -23.19 37.80
N TYR A 615 -28.34 -23.58 36.90
CA TYR A 615 -28.68 -24.36 35.69
C TYR A 615 -27.53 -25.27 35.21
N PRO A 616 -27.52 -26.57 35.55
CA PRO A 616 -26.46 -27.50 35.15
C PRO A 616 -26.66 -28.16 33.76
N GLU A 617 -27.81 -27.95 33.10
CA GLU A 617 -28.11 -28.52 31.79
C GLU A 617 -28.81 -27.50 30.87
N LEU A 618 -28.08 -26.96 29.88
CA LEU A 618 -28.59 -26.70 28.52
C LEU A 618 -27.45 -26.29 27.57
N ASP A 619 -27.29 -27.02 26.47
CA ASP A 619 -26.33 -26.71 25.39
C ASP A 619 -27.01 -25.90 24.24
N GLN A 620 -26.20 -25.22 23.44
CA GLN A 620 -26.48 -24.67 22.09
C GLN A 620 -27.41 -23.44 21.90
N HIS A 621 -26.82 -22.25 22.06
CA HIS A 621 -26.64 -21.28 20.95
C HIS A 621 -27.76 -21.02 19.89
N VAL A 622 -28.96 -20.56 20.29
CA VAL A 622 -29.80 -19.72 19.38
C VAL A 622 -30.53 -18.57 20.12
N SER A 623 -29.84 -17.53 20.62
CA SER A 623 -30.46 -16.19 20.87
C SER A 623 -29.49 -15.05 21.28
N GLU A 624 -28.60 -14.57 20.41
CA GLU A 624 -28.04 -13.21 20.57
C GLU A 624 -28.66 -12.21 19.57
N VAL A 625 -28.85 -12.64 18.32
CA VAL A 625 -29.40 -11.81 17.24
C VAL A 625 -30.89 -11.49 17.46
N LYS A 626 -31.66 -12.41 18.05
CA LYS A 626 -33.07 -12.16 18.41
C LYS A 626 -33.18 -11.22 19.62
N LEU A 627 -32.37 -11.42 20.67
CA LEU A 627 -32.34 -10.54 21.84
C LEU A 627 -31.98 -9.09 21.46
N ARG A 628 -30.92 -8.88 20.68
CA ARG A 628 -30.53 -7.52 20.23
C ARG A 628 -31.59 -6.86 19.35
N LYS A 629 -32.36 -7.61 18.54
CA LYS A 629 -33.51 -7.07 17.78
C LYS A 629 -34.72 -6.74 18.67
N ALA A 630 -34.95 -7.48 19.75
CA ALA A 630 -36.01 -7.19 20.72
C ALA A 630 -35.69 -5.92 21.54
N VAL A 631 -34.47 -5.82 22.09
CA VAL A 631 -34.01 -4.64 22.84
C VAL A 631 -34.07 -3.36 21.99
N ARG A 632 -33.68 -3.44 20.70
CA ARG A 632 -33.76 -2.28 19.79
C ARG A 632 -35.20 -1.84 19.46
N ARG A 633 -36.20 -2.74 19.54
CA ARG A 633 -37.62 -2.35 19.40
C ARG A 633 -38.13 -1.69 20.69
N LEU A 634 -37.82 -2.26 21.85
CA LEU A 634 -38.21 -1.70 23.16
C LEU A 634 -37.64 -0.30 23.41
N GLN A 635 -36.42 -0.01 22.92
CA GLN A 635 -35.83 1.34 22.99
C GLN A 635 -36.43 2.36 22.01
N LEU A 636 -37.16 1.93 20.98
CA LEU A 636 -37.84 2.82 20.03
C LEU A 636 -39.28 3.16 20.47
N GLU A 637 -39.89 2.35 21.34
CA GLU A 637 -41.26 2.58 21.84
C GLU A 637 -41.30 3.48 23.10
N SER A 638 -40.16 3.78 23.73
CA SER A 638 -40.08 4.62 24.94
C SER A 638 -40.14 6.13 24.69
N HIS A 639 -40.57 6.58 23.51
CA HIS A 639 -40.61 8.01 23.10
C HIS A 639 -41.95 8.45 22.48
N HIS A 640 -43.08 8.11 23.12
CA HIS A 640 -44.33 8.88 22.98
C HIS A 640 -45.24 8.75 24.23
N PRO A 641 -45.88 9.83 24.71
CA PRO A 641 -46.73 9.77 25.90
C PRO A 641 -48.20 9.42 25.61
N ARG A 642 -48.76 8.50 26.42
CA ARG A 642 -50.19 8.28 26.76
C ARG A 642 -51.21 8.09 25.61
N ARG A 643 -51.85 6.90 25.55
CA ARG A 643 -53.29 6.73 25.21
C ARG A 643 -53.89 5.43 25.78
N ASN A 644 -55.22 5.38 25.84
CA ASN A 644 -56.02 4.55 26.76
C ASN A 644 -56.03 3.01 26.52
N PRO A 645 -56.28 2.21 27.58
CA PRO A 645 -56.41 0.75 27.50
C PRO A 645 -57.84 0.31 27.14
N SER A 646 -58.19 0.29 25.85
CA SER A 646 -59.47 -0.32 25.40
C SER A 646 -59.44 -0.96 24.00
N SER A 647 -58.31 -0.94 23.29
CA SER A 647 -58.16 -1.53 21.95
C SER A 647 -57.53 -2.94 21.94
N MET A 648 -56.71 -3.30 22.93
CA MET A 648 -55.95 -4.57 22.92
C MET A 648 -56.82 -5.84 23.00
N GLN A 649 -58.02 -5.78 23.61
CA GLN A 649 -58.88 -6.96 23.75
C GLN A 649 -59.55 -7.42 22.45
N ARG A 650 -59.57 -6.62 21.37
CA ARG A 650 -60.18 -7.03 20.09
C ARG A 650 -59.24 -7.73 19.11
N GLN A 651 -57.92 -7.68 19.33
CA GLN A 651 -56.95 -8.21 18.36
C GLN A 651 -56.46 -9.62 18.71
N ALA A 652 -56.56 -10.05 19.97
CA ALA A 652 -56.20 -11.40 20.40
C ALA A 652 -57.15 -12.51 19.89
N ALA A 653 -58.38 -12.16 19.51
CA ALA A 653 -59.40 -13.13 19.07
C ALA A 653 -59.25 -13.61 17.61
N SER A 654 -58.42 -12.96 16.78
CA SER A 654 -58.37 -13.20 15.33
C SER A 654 -57.29 -14.20 14.86
N ILE A 655 -56.41 -14.67 15.74
CA ILE A 655 -55.21 -15.44 15.35
C ILE A 655 -55.36 -16.95 15.61
N ASN A 656 -56.35 -17.37 16.43
CA ASN A 656 -56.49 -18.76 16.87
C ASN A 656 -57.23 -19.69 15.88
N ASP A 657 -57.65 -19.20 14.71
CA ASP A 657 -58.57 -19.92 13.81
C ASP A 657 -57.98 -20.29 12.42
N GLN A 658 -56.70 -20.00 12.16
CA GLN A 658 -56.01 -20.41 10.91
C GLN A 658 -55.02 -21.58 11.09
N GLY A 659 -54.90 -22.13 12.29
CA GLY A 659 -53.92 -23.18 12.62
C GLY A 659 -54.33 -24.63 12.34
N ARG A 660 -55.49 -24.91 11.69
CA ARG A 660 -56.04 -26.28 11.67
C ARG A 660 -56.91 -26.62 10.44
N LYS A 661 -56.28 -26.92 9.30
CA LYS A 661 -56.74 -27.87 8.25
C LYS A 661 -55.75 -27.91 7.08
N GLY A 662 -55.50 -29.10 6.52
CA GLY A 662 -55.05 -29.22 5.11
C GLY A 662 -53.69 -29.89 4.85
N GLY A 663 -53.73 -31.20 4.67
CA GLY A 663 -52.89 -31.94 3.73
C GLY A 663 -53.60 -33.26 3.39
N PRO A 664 -53.10 -34.09 2.45
CA PRO A 664 -52.42 -33.77 1.20
C PRO A 664 -53.13 -34.45 -0.02
N GLN A 665 -52.97 -33.95 -1.26
CA GLN A 665 -53.24 -34.79 -2.46
C GLN A 665 -52.61 -34.28 -3.77
N GLU A 666 -51.64 -35.06 -4.26
CA GLU A 666 -51.53 -35.65 -5.60
C GLU A 666 -52.35 -35.06 -6.80
N LYS A 667 -51.67 -34.58 -7.86
CA LYS A 667 -51.57 -35.21 -9.22
C LYS A 667 -51.15 -34.25 -10.35
N ARG A 668 -50.39 -34.79 -11.32
CA ARG A 668 -50.15 -34.32 -12.70
C ARG A 668 -51.34 -34.72 -13.61
N PRO A 669 -51.52 -34.23 -14.86
CA PRO A 669 -50.51 -33.92 -15.90
C PRO A 669 -49.79 -32.58 -15.75
#